data_AF-A0A946GBK7-F1
#
_entry.id   AF-A0A946GBK7-F1
#
_cell.length_a   1.000
_cell.length_b   1.000
_cell.length_c   1.000
_cell.angle_alpha   90.00
_cell.angle_beta   90.00
_cell.angle_gamma   90.00
#
_symmetry.space_group_name_H-M   'P 1'
#
loop_
_entity.id
_entity.type
_entity.pdbx_description
1 polymer ?
#
loop_
_entity_poly.entity_id
_entity_poly.type
_entity_poly.pdbx_seq_one_letter_code
_entity_poly.pdbx_strand_id
1 'polypeptide(L)'
;GSDALANDGIFTAAIPGADFDSGEMIRWRFEASDELGLETKIPAFKDPADSHQYVGTVAVDSSIKTKLSVVEWFVQNPARATGTSGTRGAIFYLGELYDNVFFNRHGQSTGGFPKKSYNIDFNKSQRFRWSEDAPRTKDIDLITNWADKSKVRHVMGYEIMRNAGVHAHFAYTVRVQQNAEFFSTADFVEDADNIYLKRAGLNEDGALYKAYNNTLTGSANSGFEKKNRRDENNSDLQDLINGLAQSGASLDNFTFDNVNIPMCVNMMAAAAVIRNIDMHRKNWYIYRDTGKTDEWALLPWDLDLSQGRYWRSQFNYFSNLMETNGYIETGGSVRLLSQLYSRRSTRAMFYRRVRSLHDLYLQSADTPMEERYYERRLNELSALIDPEDIAPSDAQLDFEKWGSWLHNADGGSAPAVPYTTNNPDVETMAEGVQRLRDEFLAPRRAFIYAQNSIPDAQTGQLSLAYTPLLSAGAPLTHLVPNDDSVDNSWMEFDFNDTNWLAGTTGVGFDSSTKYDPLIGTDTEATMRGTHSSVYMRSEFEVADPSIYQAMELRMKYDDGFVVYLNGTKIASEKAPSNPAWNSIATAGYEADPLEYDTWNVSASLGALRPGTNVLAIHGMNRSLGSSDLIFMPELHGGIADSNGSIEPLIEFGTIEFNPVSTNQDEEYIELVNNNGIAVDVSNWKVKGGVEFEIPAGTVIPAGWTLYLSPNAKSFRARTTGPTGGQGNFVVSPYKGHLSNLGETLTLIDQHGMENNFTSYVGNPTEQQEHLIISEIMYHPEPDGLAEYIELMNVSDSVTLDLAGVKFTNGIDFDFTGSSVTSLAPGGRVLVVRDLAAFELAYGEGLPVAGVFANSTSLSNAGEKLKLEDASNGTIKEFSYNDKSPWPVAADTLGYSITLRAPGQNLDPSEPTHWRASVTPGGTPGSSDGTLLAGNPTDDLDGDGLTALLEHALGTSDNDATQSGSASASRMLIDGILYDSFTYTVKEVADDVRTLVETTIDLQNWSNDPAELVELVVTSNGDGTVTRTVRLATPAVVDSRRFFRVKAELR
;
A
#
# COMPACT_ATOMS: atom_id res chain seq x y z
N GLY A 1 -32.09 16.87 39.05
CA GLY A 1 -32.49 18.26 38.75
C GLY A 1 -33.98 18.39 38.91
N SER A 2 -34.52 19.61 38.95
CA SER A 2 -35.97 19.81 38.79
C SER A 2 -36.32 19.82 37.31
N ASP A 3 -37.57 19.53 37.00
CA ASP A 3 -38.16 19.78 35.69
C ASP A 3 -38.25 21.29 35.52
N ALA A 4 -37.27 21.89 34.84
CA ALA A 4 -37.03 23.33 34.88
C ALA A 4 -38.22 24.12 34.27
N LEU A 5 -38.92 23.48 33.33
CA LEU A 5 -40.21 23.87 32.80
C LEU A 5 -41.20 22.74 33.14
N ALA A 6 -42.21 23.04 33.97
CA ALA A 6 -43.10 22.00 34.47
C ALA A 6 -43.81 21.22 33.35
N ASN A 7 -43.65 19.89 33.37
CA ASN A 7 -44.22 18.89 32.49
C ASN A 7 -43.71 18.88 31.03
N ASP A 8 -42.52 19.42 30.75
CA ASP A 8 -41.88 19.24 29.43
C ASP A 8 -41.02 17.96 29.35
N GLY A 9 -40.70 17.36 30.50
CA GLY A 9 -39.93 16.13 30.60
C GLY A 9 -38.40 16.35 30.53
N ILE A 10 -37.92 17.59 30.64
CA ILE A 10 -36.50 17.95 30.56
C ILE A 10 -35.96 18.31 31.94
N PHE A 11 -35.29 17.35 32.57
CA PHE A 11 -34.66 17.53 33.87
C PHE A 11 -33.28 18.17 33.74
N THR A 12 -33.11 19.35 34.33
CA THR A 12 -31.84 20.09 34.30
C THR A 12 -31.19 20.12 35.68
N ALA A 13 -29.86 19.92 35.74
CA ALA A 13 -29.06 20.09 36.94
C ALA A 13 -27.82 20.92 36.62
N ALA A 14 -27.49 21.88 37.49
CA ALA A 14 -26.25 22.64 37.43
C ALA A 14 -25.28 22.12 38.50
N ILE A 15 -24.04 21.85 38.11
CA ILE A 15 -22.96 21.48 39.01
C ILE A 15 -22.06 22.73 39.16
N PRO A 16 -22.05 23.41 40.32
CA PRO A 16 -21.27 24.64 40.50
C PRO A 16 -19.77 24.37 40.42
N GLY A 17 -19.08 24.96 39.43
CA GLY A 17 -17.65 24.75 39.24
C GLY A 17 -16.75 25.40 40.30
N ALA A 18 -17.27 26.34 41.10
CA ALA A 18 -16.50 27.10 42.07
C ALA A 18 -16.15 26.33 43.35
N ASP A 19 -16.75 25.17 43.56
CA ASP A 19 -16.58 24.34 44.76
C ASP A 19 -15.53 23.22 44.58
N PHE A 20 -14.91 23.11 43.40
CA PHE A 20 -13.93 22.07 43.08
C PHE A 20 -12.50 22.59 43.10
N ASP A 21 -11.59 21.77 43.63
CA ASP A 21 -10.15 22.05 43.58
C ASP A 21 -9.60 21.79 42.17
N SER A 22 -8.54 22.50 41.78
CA SER A 22 -7.83 22.26 40.51
C SER A 22 -7.40 20.79 40.39
N GLY A 23 -7.67 20.15 39.25
CA GLY A 23 -7.35 18.74 39.02
C GLY A 23 -8.33 17.74 39.68
N GLU A 24 -9.36 18.23 40.37
CA GLU A 24 -10.38 17.36 40.98
C GLU A 24 -11.26 16.69 39.91
N MET A 25 -11.46 15.37 40.04
CA MET A 25 -12.37 14.61 39.19
C MET A 25 -13.82 14.80 39.63
N ILE A 26 -14.66 15.28 38.71
CA ILE A 26 -16.10 15.40 38.91
C ILE A 26 -16.79 14.34 38.09
N ARG A 27 -17.51 13.43 38.75
CA ARG A 27 -18.26 12.35 38.09
C ARG A 27 -19.71 12.34 38.51
N TRP A 28 -20.60 12.06 37.57
CA TRP A 28 -22.04 11.96 37.79
C TRP A 28 -22.64 10.82 36.98
N ARG A 29 -23.86 10.44 37.36
CA ARG A 29 -24.71 9.52 36.60
C ARG A 29 -26.16 9.96 36.79
N PHE A 30 -27.01 9.53 35.86
CA PHE A 30 -28.44 9.72 35.97
C PHE A 30 -29.06 8.43 36.48
N GLU A 31 -29.99 8.55 37.43
CA GLU A 31 -30.80 7.47 37.96
C GLU A 31 -32.26 7.86 37.79
N ALA A 32 -33.07 6.95 37.27
CA ALA A 32 -34.51 7.11 37.14
C ALA A 32 -35.21 5.91 37.76
N SER A 33 -36.23 6.17 38.55
CA SER A 33 -37.06 5.15 39.21
C SER A 33 -38.50 5.31 38.76
N ASP A 34 -39.19 4.22 38.44
CA ASP A 34 -40.61 4.25 38.12
C ASP A 34 -41.52 4.05 39.36
N GLU A 35 -42.83 4.14 39.18
CA GLU A 35 -43.82 3.95 40.25
C GLU A 35 -43.85 2.51 40.82
N LEU A 36 -43.25 1.54 40.11
CA LEU A 36 -43.10 0.15 40.54
C LEU A 36 -41.80 -0.08 41.31
N GLY A 37 -40.95 0.94 41.44
CA GLY A 37 -39.65 0.87 42.09
C GLY A 37 -38.55 0.23 41.23
N LEU A 38 -38.76 0.12 39.91
CA LEU A 38 -37.72 -0.30 38.97
C LEU A 38 -36.79 0.88 38.70
N GLU A 39 -35.48 0.64 38.81
CA GLU A 39 -34.45 1.65 38.61
C GLU A 39 -33.69 1.41 37.31
N THR A 40 -33.42 2.47 36.56
CA THR A 40 -32.46 2.50 35.46
C THR A 40 -31.42 3.59 35.70
N LYS A 41 -30.26 3.43 35.07
CA LYS A 41 -29.15 4.39 35.17
C LYS A 41 -28.47 4.61 33.83
N ILE A 42 -27.96 5.82 33.66
CA ILE A 42 -27.07 6.17 32.55
C ILE A 42 -25.80 6.77 33.16
N PRO A 43 -24.63 6.12 32.99
CA PRO A 43 -24.38 4.87 32.27
C PRO A 43 -25.04 3.61 32.87
N ALA A 44 -25.39 2.65 32.01
CA ALA A 44 -26.12 1.43 32.41
C ALA A 44 -25.33 0.48 33.31
N PHE A 45 -23.99 0.52 33.27
CA PHE A 45 -23.10 -0.31 34.09
C PHE A 45 -23.50 -1.80 34.11
N LYS A 46 -23.64 -2.41 32.92
CA LYS A 46 -24.16 -3.77 32.75
C LYS A 46 -23.19 -4.84 33.25
N ASP A 47 -21.89 -4.62 33.04
CA ASP A 47 -20.82 -5.48 33.54
C ASP A 47 -19.93 -4.66 34.50
N PRO A 48 -19.92 -4.97 35.80
CA PRO A 48 -19.07 -4.26 36.75
C PRO A 48 -17.58 -4.32 36.44
N ALA A 49 -17.15 -5.29 35.63
CA ALA A 49 -15.77 -5.45 35.22
C ALA A 49 -15.42 -4.74 33.89
N ASP A 50 -16.41 -4.48 33.03
CA ASP A 50 -16.21 -4.05 31.63
C ASP A 50 -17.20 -2.94 31.20
N SER A 51 -17.76 -2.19 32.16
CA SER A 51 -18.66 -1.05 31.92
C SER A 51 -18.27 0.18 32.74
N HIS A 52 -18.32 1.37 32.13
CA HIS A 52 -18.22 2.63 32.86
C HIS A 52 -19.48 2.83 33.74
N GLN A 53 -19.28 3.35 34.94
CA GLN A 53 -20.36 3.55 35.93
C GLN A 53 -20.82 5.01 35.97
N TYR A 54 -19.91 5.92 35.64
CA TYR A 54 -20.13 7.36 35.65
C TYR A 54 -19.64 7.99 34.34
N VAL A 55 -20.20 9.15 34.01
CA VAL A 55 -19.58 10.13 33.10
C VAL A 55 -19.03 11.27 33.93
N GLY A 56 -18.19 12.13 33.35
CA GLY A 56 -17.61 13.20 34.14
C GLY A 56 -16.67 14.13 33.39
N THR A 57 -16.01 14.99 34.17
CA THR A 57 -14.98 15.93 33.74
C THR A 57 -13.94 16.13 34.85
N VAL A 58 -12.93 16.94 34.60
CA VAL A 58 -11.90 17.32 35.58
C VAL A 58 -11.85 18.84 35.67
N ALA A 59 -11.76 19.38 36.87
CA ALA A 59 -11.56 20.82 37.09
C ALA A 59 -10.19 21.24 36.51
N VAL A 60 -10.20 22.21 35.59
CA VAL A 60 -9.00 22.64 34.86
C VAL A 60 -7.97 23.23 35.82
N ASP A 61 -6.77 22.64 35.85
CA ASP A 61 -5.62 23.24 36.53
C ASP A 61 -4.86 24.20 35.59
N SER A 62 -5.20 25.48 35.69
CA SER A 62 -4.55 26.54 34.91
C SER A 62 -3.07 26.78 35.26
N SER A 63 -2.57 26.19 36.35
CA SER A 63 -1.17 26.29 36.77
C SER A 63 -0.25 25.40 35.93
N ILE A 64 -0.78 24.34 35.31
CA ILE A 64 -0.02 23.44 34.45
C ILE A 64 0.51 24.22 33.23
N LYS A 65 1.84 24.23 33.08
CA LYS A 65 2.53 24.73 31.88
C LYS A 65 3.18 23.55 31.20
N THR A 66 2.67 23.18 30.02
CA THR A 66 3.17 22.06 29.23
C THR A 66 2.85 22.29 27.76
N LYS A 67 3.65 21.68 26.87
CA LYS A 67 3.32 21.55 25.45
C LYS A 67 2.82 20.14 25.11
N LEU A 68 2.91 19.19 26.03
CA LEU A 68 2.39 17.83 25.89
C LEU A 68 0.89 17.79 26.17
N SER A 69 0.20 16.81 25.60
CA SER A 69 -1.16 16.50 26.04
C SER A 69 -1.16 16.01 27.48
N VAL A 70 -2.11 16.49 28.27
CA VAL A 70 -2.25 16.12 29.68
C VAL A 70 -3.21 14.94 29.82
N VAL A 71 -2.76 13.90 30.51
CA VAL A 71 -3.57 12.74 30.90
C VAL A 71 -3.78 12.80 32.39
N GLU A 72 -5.04 12.91 32.80
CA GLU A 72 -5.43 12.89 34.21
C GLU A 72 -5.75 11.44 34.60
N TRP A 73 -4.90 10.83 35.42
CA TRP A 73 -4.98 9.45 35.84
C TRP A 73 -5.40 9.35 37.31
N PHE A 74 -6.66 8.99 37.52
CA PHE A 74 -7.21 8.78 38.86
C PHE A 74 -7.10 7.31 39.24
N VAL A 75 -6.35 7.02 40.30
CA VAL A 75 -6.03 5.66 40.71
C VAL A 75 -6.49 5.42 42.13
N GLN A 76 -7.40 4.46 42.30
CA GLN A 76 -7.94 4.12 43.62
C GLN A 76 -6.85 3.61 44.59
N ASN A 77 -5.89 2.83 44.08
CA ASN A 77 -4.77 2.32 44.86
C ASN A 77 -3.48 2.33 44.02
N PRO A 78 -2.67 3.42 44.08
CA PRO A 78 -1.44 3.54 43.31
C PRO A 78 -0.46 2.37 43.52
N ALA A 79 -0.35 1.85 44.76
CA ALA A 79 0.53 0.72 45.04
C ALA A 79 0.09 -0.56 44.29
N ARG A 80 -1.22 -0.84 44.21
CA ARG A 80 -1.75 -1.98 43.47
C ARG A 80 -1.60 -1.85 41.96
N ALA A 81 -1.65 -0.63 41.40
CA ALA A 81 -1.37 -0.40 39.98
C ALA A 81 0.06 -0.83 39.61
N THR A 82 1.03 -0.73 40.53
CA THR A 82 2.41 -1.20 40.30
C THR A 82 2.58 -2.72 40.37
N GLY A 83 1.52 -3.47 40.70
CA GLY A 83 1.49 -4.93 40.74
C GLY A 83 0.72 -5.56 39.57
N THR A 84 0.83 -6.88 39.42
CA THR A 84 0.11 -7.65 38.39
C THR A 84 -1.38 -7.84 38.70
N SER A 85 -1.77 -7.78 39.98
CA SER A 85 -3.18 -7.88 40.41
C SER A 85 -4.02 -6.62 40.14
N GLY A 86 -3.37 -5.51 39.75
CA GLY A 86 -4.00 -4.27 39.32
C GLY A 86 -4.95 -3.59 40.31
N THR A 87 -5.54 -2.48 39.85
CA THR A 87 -6.55 -1.66 40.53
C THR A 87 -7.47 -1.01 39.50
N ARG A 88 -8.60 -0.47 39.95
CA ARG A 88 -9.48 0.35 39.11
C ARG A 88 -9.29 1.85 39.37
N GLY A 89 -9.81 2.66 38.46
CA GLY A 89 -9.86 4.10 38.58
C GLY A 89 -10.43 4.73 37.31
N ALA A 90 -9.92 5.88 36.91
CA ALA A 90 -10.39 6.61 35.74
C ALA A 90 -9.24 7.31 34.99
N ILE A 91 -9.47 7.58 33.72
CA ILE A 91 -8.62 8.44 32.87
C ILE A 91 -9.50 9.60 32.39
N PHE A 92 -8.98 10.83 32.39
CA PHE A 92 -9.56 11.92 31.60
C PHE A 92 -8.56 12.39 30.56
N TYR A 93 -9.00 12.41 29.31
CA TYR A 93 -8.17 12.73 28.14
C TYR A 93 -9.06 13.20 26.98
N LEU A 94 -8.61 14.21 26.24
CA LEU A 94 -9.34 14.83 25.11
C LEU A 94 -10.80 15.19 25.45
N GLY A 95 -11.02 15.74 26.65
CA GLY A 95 -12.35 16.19 27.09
C GLY A 95 -13.29 15.07 27.57
N GLU A 96 -12.86 13.81 27.56
CA GLU A 96 -13.68 12.65 27.93
C GLU A 96 -13.17 11.98 29.21
N LEU A 97 -14.08 11.69 30.15
CA LEU A 97 -13.81 10.83 31.31
C LEU A 97 -14.11 9.37 30.95
N TYR A 98 -13.10 8.53 31.14
CA TYR A 98 -13.17 7.06 31.08
C TYR A 98 -13.18 6.52 32.49
N ASP A 99 -14.37 6.20 33.00
CA ASP A 99 -14.57 5.66 34.35
C ASP A 99 -14.45 4.14 34.38
N ASN A 100 -14.14 3.61 35.57
CA ASN A 100 -14.04 2.18 35.85
C ASN A 100 -12.98 1.46 35.00
N VAL A 101 -11.89 2.14 34.65
CA VAL A 101 -10.78 1.58 33.87
C VAL A 101 -9.89 0.72 34.76
N PHE A 102 -9.37 -0.39 34.23
CA PHE A 102 -8.48 -1.29 34.97
C PHE A 102 -7.02 -1.00 34.61
N PHE A 103 -6.16 -0.98 35.63
CA PHE A 103 -4.74 -0.69 35.51
C PHE A 103 -3.92 -1.75 36.21
N ASN A 104 -2.86 -2.24 35.58
CA ASN A 104 -1.86 -3.10 36.21
C ASN A 104 -0.47 -2.85 35.63
N ARG A 105 0.57 -3.43 36.24
CA ARG A 105 1.95 -3.24 35.79
C ARG A 105 2.19 -3.86 34.41
N HIS A 106 2.77 -3.07 33.51
CA HIS A 106 3.32 -3.53 32.24
C HIS A 106 4.81 -3.91 32.39
N GLY A 107 5.26 -4.84 31.55
CA GLY A 107 6.68 -5.13 31.35
C GLY A 107 7.24 -6.30 32.17
N GLN A 108 8.25 -6.94 31.58
CA GLN A 108 9.03 -8.02 32.20
C GLN A 108 10.25 -7.43 32.92
N SER A 109 11.35 -7.19 32.19
CA SER A 109 12.59 -6.63 32.74
C SER A 109 12.40 -5.23 33.34
N THR A 110 11.60 -4.39 32.68
CA THR A 110 11.25 -3.04 33.16
C THR A 110 10.32 -3.04 34.37
N GLY A 111 9.68 -4.19 34.69
CA GLY A 111 8.83 -4.34 35.86
C GLY A 111 9.58 -4.17 37.19
N GLY A 112 10.92 -4.25 37.19
CA GLY A 112 11.78 -3.94 38.33
C GLY A 112 12.14 -2.47 38.50
N PHE A 113 11.89 -1.61 37.51
CA PHE A 113 12.31 -0.20 37.54
C PHE A 113 11.56 0.59 38.60
N PRO A 114 12.19 1.55 39.31
CA PRO A 114 11.48 2.47 40.21
C PRO A 114 10.28 3.13 39.54
N LYS A 115 10.48 3.65 38.33
CA LYS A 115 9.44 4.20 37.45
C LYS A 115 8.82 3.08 36.60
N LYS A 116 7.63 2.61 37.00
CA LYS A 116 6.92 1.48 36.36
C LYS A 116 6.13 1.92 35.12
N SER A 117 5.97 1.02 34.14
CA SER A 117 5.00 1.13 33.05
C SER A 117 3.69 0.41 33.40
N TYR A 118 2.59 0.72 32.72
CA TYR A 118 1.24 0.23 33.06
C TYR A 118 0.45 -0.21 31.82
N ASN A 119 -0.29 -1.31 31.91
CA ASN A 119 -1.36 -1.60 30.93
C ASN A 119 -2.62 -0.89 31.41
N ILE A 120 -3.39 -0.37 30.45
CA ILE A 120 -4.63 0.34 30.68
C ILE A 120 -5.74 -0.33 29.86
N ASP A 121 -6.62 -1.05 30.57
CA ASP A 121 -7.69 -1.82 29.96
C ASP A 121 -9.00 -1.03 30.02
N PHE A 122 -9.48 -0.54 28.86
CA PHE A 122 -10.72 0.25 28.79
C PHE A 122 -11.94 -0.64 28.58
N ASN A 123 -13.07 -0.14 29.04
CA ASN A 123 -14.34 -0.86 29.04
C ASN A 123 -14.95 -0.98 27.62
N LYS A 124 -15.62 -2.09 27.31
CA LYS A 124 -16.42 -2.24 26.06
C LYS A 124 -17.45 -1.14 25.87
N SER A 125 -18.07 -0.74 26.97
CA SER A 125 -19.06 0.35 26.97
C SER A 125 -18.50 1.72 26.59
N GLN A 126 -17.18 1.90 26.60
CA GLN A 126 -16.51 3.16 26.25
C GLN A 126 -15.04 2.91 25.86
N ARG A 127 -14.78 2.79 24.54
CA ARG A 127 -13.43 2.61 23.99
C ARG A 127 -12.62 3.90 24.02
N PHE A 128 -11.30 3.79 24.13
CA PHE A 128 -10.41 4.92 24.33
C PHE A 128 -10.19 5.74 23.05
N ARG A 129 -10.40 7.05 23.14
CA ARG A 129 -10.08 8.00 22.07
C ARG A 129 -8.70 8.58 22.33
N TRP A 130 -7.73 8.13 21.55
CA TRP A 130 -6.34 8.60 21.63
C TRP A 130 -6.09 9.83 20.72
N SER A 131 -6.90 10.03 19.69
CA SER A 131 -6.88 11.20 18.81
C SER A 131 -8.30 11.60 18.43
N GLU A 132 -8.53 12.88 18.15
CA GLU A 132 -9.85 13.41 17.78
C GLU A 132 -10.38 12.77 16.49
N ASP A 133 -9.49 12.53 15.53
CA ASP A 133 -9.85 12.07 14.18
C ASP A 133 -9.58 10.58 13.93
N ALA A 134 -9.21 9.82 14.98
CA ALA A 134 -8.85 8.41 14.84
C ALA A 134 -9.92 7.46 15.42
N PRO A 135 -10.02 6.23 14.89
CA PRO A 135 -10.80 5.18 15.53
C PRO A 135 -10.36 4.94 16.98
N ARG A 136 -11.35 4.70 17.85
CA ARG A 136 -11.11 4.38 19.25
C ARG A 136 -10.40 3.03 19.38
N THR A 137 -9.49 2.93 20.34
CA THR A 137 -8.78 1.68 20.65
C THR A 137 -9.34 0.99 21.89
N LYS A 138 -9.04 -0.31 21.99
CA LYS A 138 -9.45 -1.14 23.11
C LYS A 138 -8.65 -0.82 24.35
N ASP A 139 -7.36 -1.10 24.30
CA ASP A 139 -6.43 -1.03 25.42
C ASP A 139 -5.16 -0.32 24.94
N ILE A 140 -4.46 0.34 25.86
CA ILE A 140 -3.17 0.98 25.59
C ILE A 140 -2.19 0.64 26.71
N ASP A 141 -0.91 0.75 26.40
CA ASP A 141 0.16 0.75 27.36
C ASP A 141 0.65 2.18 27.61
N LEU A 142 0.94 2.47 28.87
CA LEU A 142 1.63 3.67 29.31
C LEU A 142 3.08 3.30 29.63
N ILE A 143 3.96 3.53 28.66
CA ILE A 143 5.37 3.11 28.69
C ILE A 143 6.27 4.27 29.11
N THR A 144 6.97 4.13 30.23
CA THR A 144 7.72 5.27 30.81
C THR A 144 9.09 5.52 30.19
N ASN A 145 9.62 4.53 29.46
CA ASN A 145 10.97 4.54 28.87
C ASN A 145 12.03 5.11 29.82
N TRP A 146 11.96 4.71 31.09
CA TRP A 146 12.78 5.34 32.14
C TRP A 146 14.28 5.28 31.84
N ALA A 147 14.74 4.17 31.26
CA ALA A 147 16.14 3.96 30.89
C ALA A 147 16.61 4.78 29.67
N ASP A 148 15.71 5.18 28.78
CA ASP A 148 16.06 6.09 27.68
C ASP A 148 16.18 7.51 28.23
N LYS A 149 17.41 8.01 28.32
CA LYS A 149 17.68 9.37 28.80
C LYS A 149 17.23 10.45 27.82
N SER A 150 17.19 10.13 26.52
CA SER A 150 16.70 11.10 25.52
C SER A 150 15.19 11.19 25.45
N LYS A 151 14.45 10.22 26.00
CA LYS A 151 12.98 10.12 25.98
C LYS A 151 12.31 10.04 24.60
N VAL A 152 13.07 10.07 23.51
CA VAL A 152 12.53 10.18 22.14
C VAL A 152 12.68 8.91 21.31
N ARG A 153 13.53 7.95 21.71
CA ARG A 153 13.90 6.83 20.82
C ARG A 153 12.72 5.98 20.42
N HIS A 154 11.91 5.63 21.41
CA HIS A 154 10.79 4.71 21.26
C HIS A 154 9.67 5.28 20.37
N VAL A 155 9.25 6.52 20.64
CA VAL A 155 8.26 7.24 19.80
C VAL A 155 8.78 7.39 18.37
N MET A 156 10.04 7.81 18.22
CA MET A 156 10.64 8.00 16.90
C MET A 156 10.81 6.69 16.13
N GLY A 157 11.12 5.58 16.83
CA GLY A 157 11.19 4.25 16.24
C GLY A 157 9.86 3.83 15.61
N TYR A 158 8.74 3.98 16.34
CA TYR A 158 7.41 3.69 15.80
C TYR A 158 6.98 4.67 14.70
N GLU A 159 7.34 5.95 14.83
CA GLU A 159 7.06 6.95 13.81
C GLU A 159 7.75 6.61 12.47
N ILE A 160 9.05 6.31 12.51
CA ILE A 160 9.82 5.94 11.30
C ILE A 160 9.30 4.63 10.71
N MET A 161 8.97 3.64 11.53
CA MET A 161 8.35 2.39 11.06
C MET A 161 7.05 2.67 10.29
N ARG A 162 6.12 3.43 10.88
CA ARG A 162 4.85 3.76 10.22
C ARG A 162 5.04 4.55 8.94
N ASN A 163 5.88 5.58 8.99
CA ASN A 163 6.16 6.43 7.83
C ASN A 163 6.87 5.66 6.70
N ALA A 164 7.62 4.60 7.02
CA ALA A 164 8.23 3.69 6.05
C ALA A 164 7.22 2.71 5.41
N GLY A 165 5.96 2.72 5.85
CA GLY A 165 4.91 1.79 5.42
C GLY A 165 4.88 0.47 6.20
N VAL A 166 5.53 0.40 7.37
CA VAL A 166 5.36 -0.73 8.29
C VAL A 166 4.09 -0.52 9.10
N HIS A 167 3.23 -1.53 9.12
CA HIS A 167 2.03 -1.57 9.95
C HIS A 167 2.42 -1.68 11.43
N ALA A 168 2.77 -0.56 12.06
CA ALA A 168 3.25 -0.47 13.43
C ALA A 168 2.28 0.27 14.34
N HIS A 169 2.50 0.15 15.65
CA HIS A 169 1.74 0.83 16.69
C HIS A 169 1.84 2.35 16.57
N PHE A 170 0.78 3.08 16.97
CA PHE A 170 0.98 4.47 17.32
C PHE A 170 1.74 4.56 18.64
N ALA A 171 2.62 5.56 18.75
CA ALA A 171 3.27 5.92 20.00
C ALA A 171 3.50 7.44 20.06
N TYR A 172 3.24 8.06 21.21
CA TYR A 172 3.57 9.46 21.47
C TYR A 172 3.60 9.77 22.97
N THR A 173 4.42 10.75 23.34
CA THR A 173 4.64 11.14 24.74
C THR A 173 3.51 12.02 25.27
N VAL A 174 3.11 11.79 26.51
CA VAL A 174 2.10 12.56 27.26
C VAL A 174 2.63 12.97 28.63
N ARG A 175 2.08 14.07 29.17
CA ARG A 175 2.25 14.45 30.57
C ARG A 175 1.18 13.74 31.40
N VAL A 176 1.58 12.99 32.41
CA VAL A 176 0.67 12.24 33.29
C VAL A 176 0.53 12.97 34.62
N GLN A 177 -0.69 13.35 34.97
CA GLN A 177 -1.07 13.68 36.35
C GLN A 177 -1.63 12.41 37.00
N GLN A 178 -1.15 12.00 38.17
CA GLN A 178 -1.76 10.93 38.95
C GLN A 178 -2.41 11.54 40.19
N ASN A 179 -3.74 11.42 40.30
CA ASN A 179 -4.52 11.99 41.40
C ASN A 179 -4.21 13.49 41.63
N ALA A 180 -4.30 14.30 40.56
CA ALA A 180 -4.05 15.76 40.54
C ALA A 180 -2.60 16.22 40.80
N GLU A 181 -1.62 15.32 40.82
CA GLU A 181 -0.20 15.68 40.93
C GLU A 181 0.61 15.19 39.73
N PHE A 182 1.65 15.95 39.36
CA PHE A 182 2.56 15.51 38.30
C PHE A 182 3.16 14.16 38.65
N PHE A 183 2.98 13.19 37.76
CA PHE A 183 3.45 11.83 37.96
C PHE A 183 4.64 11.50 37.07
N SER A 184 4.54 11.76 35.76
CA SER A 184 5.48 11.22 34.79
C SER A 184 5.34 11.89 33.43
N THR A 185 6.42 11.91 32.65
CA THR A 185 6.32 11.79 31.19
C THR A 185 6.31 10.31 30.81
N ALA A 186 5.42 9.90 29.91
CA ALA A 186 5.33 8.52 29.44
C ALA A 186 4.72 8.48 28.04
N ASP A 187 4.95 7.39 27.31
CA ASP A 187 4.40 7.19 25.98
C ASP A 187 3.10 6.41 26.07
N PHE A 188 2.05 6.91 25.42
CA PHE A 188 0.95 6.05 25.03
C PHE A 188 1.39 5.16 23.88
N VAL A 189 1.13 3.87 23.99
CA VAL A 189 1.35 2.87 22.95
C VAL A 189 0.10 2.04 22.82
N GLU A 190 -0.35 1.79 21.61
CA GLU A 190 -1.48 0.91 21.35
C GLU A 190 -1.19 -0.56 21.74
N ASP A 191 -2.15 -1.30 22.31
CA ASP A 191 -2.03 -2.76 22.39
C ASP A 191 -2.46 -3.43 21.07
N ALA A 192 -1.85 -4.57 20.75
CA ALA A 192 -2.13 -5.28 19.51
C ALA A 192 -3.37 -6.19 19.63
N ASP A 193 -4.42 -5.89 18.87
CA ASP A 193 -5.62 -6.71 18.72
C ASP A 193 -6.26 -6.54 17.32
N ASN A 194 -7.54 -6.90 17.15
CA ASN A 194 -8.25 -6.72 15.88
C ASN A 194 -8.51 -5.24 15.53
N ILE A 195 -8.64 -4.35 16.52
CA ILE A 195 -8.79 -2.91 16.28
C ILE A 195 -7.46 -2.32 15.82
N TYR A 196 -6.34 -2.76 16.40
CA TYR A 196 -5.00 -2.44 15.89
C TYR A 196 -4.84 -2.85 14.42
N LEU A 197 -5.24 -4.08 14.06
CA LEU A 197 -5.17 -4.54 12.66
C LEU A 197 -5.96 -3.60 11.74
N LYS A 198 -7.22 -3.31 12.09
CA LYS A 198 -8.06 -2.38 11.33
C LYS A 198 -7.43 -1.00 11.17
N ARG A 199 -6.96 -0.41 12.28
CA ARG A 199 -6.32 0.92 12.27
C ARG A 199 -5.03 0.91 11.45
N ALA A 200 -4.27 -0.16 11.51
CA ALA A 200 -3.06 -0.31 10.73
C ALA A 200 -3.35 -0.56 9.24
N GLY A 201 -4.61 -0.66 8.79
CA GLY A 201 -4.97 -0.94 7.40
C GLY A 201 -4.89 -2.42 7.03
N LEU A 202 -4.87 -3.31 8.04
CA LEU A 202 -4.88 -4.76 7.88
C LEU A 202 -6.29 -5.31 8.09
N ASN A 203 -6.50 -6.57 7.69
CA ASN A 203 -7.75 -7.27 7.88
C ASN A 203 -8.01 -7.54 9.37
N GLU A 204 -9.11 -6.99 9.90
CA GLU A 204 -9.47 -7.12 11.32
C GLU A 204 -9.76 -8.56 11.75
N ASP A 205 -10.13 -9.43 10.79
CA ASP A 205 -10.39 -10.84 11.00
C ASP A 205 -9.14 -11.73 10.87
N GLY A 206 -7.97 -11.16 10.54
CA GLY A 206 -6.72 -11.88 10.42
C GLY A 206 -6.23 -12.47 11.75
N ALA A 207 -5.43 -13.54 11.73
CA ALA A 207 -4.90 -14.15 12.95
C ALA A 207 -3.63 -13.41 13.42
N LEU A 208 -3.53 -13.09 14.71
CA LEU A 208 -2.40 -12.34 15.27
C LEU A 208 -1.79 -13.04 16.48
N TYR A 209 -0.46 -13.23 16.46
CA TYR A 209 0.29 -13.91 17.51
C TYR A 209 1.47 -13.06 18.00
N LYS A 210 1.63 -12.91 19.32
CA LYS A 210 2.79 -12.26 19.95
C LYS A 210 3.88 -13.29 20.25
N ALA A 211 5.13 -13.01 19.84
CA ALA A 211 6.27 -13.89 20.11
C ALA A 211 6.95 -13.55 21.44
N TYR A 212 7.18 -14.56 22.29
CA TYR A 212 7.90 -14.41 23.57
C TYR A 212 9.29 -15.08 23.58
N ASN A 213 9.41 -16.25 22.95
CA ASN A 213 10.69 -16.96 22.85
C ASN A 213 10.75 -17.97 21.69
N ASN A 214 9.66 -18.14 20.94
CA ASN A 214 9.63 -19.03 19.78
C ASN A 214 10.06 -18.25 18.54
N THR A 215 10.91 -18.88 17.73
CA THR A 215 11.52 -18.27 16.56
C THR A 215 11.01 -18.86 15.24
N LEU A 216 9.75 -19.28 15.23
CA LEU A 216 9.09 -20.06 14.17
C LEU A 216 9.72 -21.45 13.99
N THR A 217 9.95 -22.12 15.13
CA THR A 217 10.49 -23.47 15.18
C THR A 217 9.74 -24.31 16.21
N GLY A 218 9.74 -25.64 16.04
CA GLY A 218 9.07 -26.55 16.98
C GLY A 218 7.54 -26.44 16.94
N SER A 219 6.93 -26.15 18.10
CA SER A 219 5.47 -26.14 18.26
C SER A 219 4.87 -24.73 18.34
N ALA A 220 3.79 -24.51 17.59
CA ALA A 220 2.98 -23.29 17.64
C ALA A 220 2.24 -23.06 18.97
N ASN A 221 2.16 -24.07 19.85
CA ASN A 221 1.54 -23.96 21.18
C ASN A 221 2.54 -23.57 22.28
N SER A 222 3.79 -23.29 21.93
CA SER A 222 4.83 -22.90 22.89
C SER A 222 5.51 -21.61 22.43
N GLY A 223 5.54 -20.60 23.30
CA GLY A 223 6.29 -19.37 23.07
C GLY A 223 5.60 -18.30 22.23
N PHE A 224 4.32 -18.51 21.91
CA PHE A 224 3.42 -17.53 21.29
C PHE A 224 2.18 -17.30 22.15
N GLU A 225 1.63 -16.10 22.11
CA GLU A 225 0.30 -15.76 22.64
C GLU A 225 -0.60 -15.32 21.48
N LYS A 226 -1.75 -15.97 21.31
CA LYS A 226 -2.75 -15.58 20.31
C LYS A 226 -3.54 -14.37 20.81
N LYS A 227 -3.44 -13.23 20.11
CA LYS A 227 -3.95 -11.94 20.59
C LYS A 227 -5.43 -11.72 20.26
N ASN A 228 -5.91 -12.22 19.13
CA ASN A 228 -7.32 -12.25 18.70
C ASN A 228 -7.73 -13.68 18.31
N ARG A 229 -9.02 -13.94 17.99
CA ARG A 229 -9.51 -15.30 17.61
C ARG A 229 -9.07 -16.39 18.62
N ARG A 230 -9.17 -16.07 19.92
CA ARG A 230 -8.54 -16.84 21.01
C ARG A 230 -9.22 -18.19 21.28
N ASP A 231 -10.39 -18.38 20.72
CA ASP A 231 -11.20 -19.60 20.74
C ASP A 231 -10.75 -20.64 19.71
N GLU A 232 -9.96 -20.23 18.71
CA GLU A 232 -9.40 -21.11 17.69
C GLU A 232 -8.05 -21.71 18.11
N ASN A 233 -7.74 -22.91 17.63
CA ASN A 233 -6.42 -23.51 17.81
C ASN A 233 -5.33 -22.83 16.94
N ASN A 234 -4.08 -23.29 17.08
CA ASN A 234 -2.91 -22.72 16.38
C ASN A 234 -2.42 -23.57 15.18
N SER A 235 -3.32 -24.30 14.49
CA SER A 235 -2.94 -25.16 13.37
C SER A 235 -2.36 -24.37 12.19
N ASP A 236 -2.93 -23.22 11.90
CA ASP A 236 -2.43 -22.24 10.91
C ASP A 236 -0.95 -21.89 11.13
N LEU A 237 -0.59 -21.51 12.36
CA LEU A 237 0.78 -21.15 12.72
C LEU A 237 1.70 -22.38 12.69
N GLN A 238 1.18 -23.56 13.03
CA GLN A 238 1.93 -24.80 12.91
C GLN A 238 2.26 -25.13 11.45
N ASP A 239 1.34 -24.88 10.53
CA ASP A 239 1.54 -25.07 9.09
C ASP A 239 2.63 -24.13 8.55
N LEU A 240 2.65 -22.86 8.99
CA LEU A 240 3.75 -21.94 8.70
C LEU A 240 5.10 -22.48 9.19
N ILE A 241 5.18 -22.92 10.45
CA ILE A 241 6.43 -23.46 11.03
C ILE A 241 6.93 -24.68 10.25
N ASN A 242 6.02 -25.56 9.85
CA ASN A 242 6.33 -26.75 9.07
C ASN A 242 6.79 -26.38 7.65
N GLY A 243 6.13 -25.42 7.00
CA GLY A 243 6.51 -24.95 5.67
C GLY A 243 7.89 -24.29 5.65
N LEU A 244 8.19 -23.45 6.65
CA LEU A 244 9.52 -22.86 6.80
C LEU A 244 10.62 -23.88 7.16
N ALA A 245 10.25 -25.08 7.61
CA ALA A 245 11.20 -26.16 7.91
C ALA A 245 11.69 -26.93 6.67
N GLN A 246 11.09 -26.67 5.50
CA GLN A 246 11.49 -27.27 4.23
C GLN A 246 12.89 -26.77 3.78
N SER A 247 13.38 -27.27 2.64
CA SER A 247 14.66 -26.87 2.04
C SER A 247 14.59 -26.80 0.52
N GLY A 248 15.56 -26.11 -0.09
CA GLY A 248 15.65 -25.95 -1.55
C GLY A 248 14.39 -25.34 -2.17
N ALA A 249 14.04 -25.78 -3.39
CA ALA A 249 12.92 -25.26 -4.16
C ALA A 249 11.56 -25.36 -3.42
N SER A 250 11.35 -26.40 -2.61
CA SER A 250 10.08 -26.53 -1.86
C SER A 250 9.90 -25.42 -0.83
N LEU A 251 11.00 -25.00 -0.19
CA LEU A 251 11.00 -23.84 0.69
C LEU A 251 10.86 -22.53 -0.08
N ASP A 252 11.44 -22.43 -1.28
CA ASP A 252 11.26 -21.27 -2.19
C ASP A 252 9.80 -21.05 -2.48
N ASN A 253 9.17 -22.07 -3.03
CA ASN A 253 7.79 -22.06 -3.43
C ASN A 253 6.88 -21.76 -2.23
N PHE A 254 7.08 -22.47 -1.11
CA PHE A 254 6.31 -22.22 0.10
C PHE A 254 6.40 -20.76 0.58
N THR A 255 7.60 -20.18 0.58
CA THR A 255 7.83 -18.81 1.07
C THR A 255 7.10 -17.80 0.18
N PHE A 256 7.25 -17.88 -1.14
CA PHE A 256 6.58 -16.97 -2.07
C PHE A 256 5.05 -17.18 -2.15
N ASP A 257 4.56 -18.37 -1.81
CA ASP A 257 3.12 -18.66 -1.80
C ASP A 257 2.42 -18.24 -0.51
N ASN A 258 3.14 -18.19 0.62
CA ASN A 258 2.52 -18.08 1.94
C ASN A 258 3.02 -16.88 2.76
N VAL A 259 4.03 -16.16 2.32
CA VAL A 259 4.58 -15.00 3.04
C VAL A 259 4.37 -13.74 2.21
N ASN A 260 3.88 -12.69 2.85
CA ASN A 260 3.88 -11.37 2.26
C ASN A 260 5.32 -10.81 2.29
N ILE A 261 6.05 -11.07 1.20
CA ILE A 261 7.47 -10.69 1.06
C ILE A 261 7.66 -9.17 1.21
N PRO A 262 6.84 -8.30 0.59
CA PRO A 262 6.99 -6.85 0.73
C PRO A 262 6.90 -6.40 2.19
N MET A 263 5.88 -6.83 2.94
CA MET A 263 5.75 -6.46 4.36
C MET A 263 6.96 -6.90 5.18
N CYS A 264 7.47 -8.12 4.95
CA CYS A 264 8.64 -8.63 5.68
C CYS A 264 9.92 -7.89 5.31
N VAL A 265 10.17 -7.64 4.02
CA VAL A 265 11.31 -6.86 3.54
C VAL A 265 11.27 -5.44 4.10
N ASN A 266 10.10 -4.80 4.08
CA ASN A 266 9.91 -3.44 4.61
C ASN A 266 10.18 -3.38 6.11
N MET A 267 9.61 -4.32 6.86
CA MET A 267 9.80 -4.44 8.30
C MET A 267 11.27 -4.66 8.65
N MET A 268 11.98 -5.53 7.92
CA MET A 268 13.41 -5.75 8.09
C MET A 268 14.21 -4.46 7.78
N ALA A 269 13.94 -3.81 6.66
CA ALA A 269 14.67 -2.63 6.25
C ALA A 269 14.46 -1.46 7.22
N ALA A 270 13.23 -1.21 7.65
CA ALA A 270 12.92 -0.18 8.63
C ALA A 270 13.56 -0.47 10.00
N ALA A 271 13.55 -1.73 10.45
CA ALA A 271 14.29 -2.15 11.65
C ALA A 271 15.79 -1.91 11.50
N ALA A 272 16.38 -2.15 10.33
CA ALA A 272 17.78 -1.82 10.08
C ALA A 272 18.04 -0.30 10.08
N VAL A 273 17.13 0.54 9.55
CA VAL A 273 17.29 2.01 9.56
C VAL A 273 17.28 2.56 10.98
N ILE A 274 16.34 2.14 11.82
CA ILE A 274 16.33 2.55 13.24
C ILE A 274 17.35 1.77 14.09
N ARG A 275 18.03 0.77 13.50
CA ARG A 275 18.91 -0.19 14.18
C ARG A 275 18.22 -0.86 15.38
N ASN A 276 17.05 -1.44 15.15
CA ASN A 276 16.42 -2.37 16.09
C ASN A 276 17.04 -3.76 15.94
N ILE A 277 17.64 -4.22 17.03
CA ILE A 277 18.43 -5.45 17.10
C ILE A 277 17.85 -6.46 18.10
N ASP A 278 16.85 -6.09 18.90
CA ASP A 278 16.26 -6.99 19.91
C ASP A 278 15.18 -7.92 19.32
N MET A 279 15.04 -7.94 18.00
CA MET A 279 14.05 -8.74 17.27
C MET A 279 14.48 -10.19 17.00
N HIS A 280 15.54 -10.68 17.65
CA HIS A 280 16.10 -11.99 17.36
C HIS A 280 15.28 -13.15 17.97
N ARG A 281 14.53 -12.96 19.06
CA ARG A 281 13.76 -14.04 19.74
C ARG A 281 12.35 -13.70 20.19
N LYS A 282 12.05 -12.41 20.26
CA LYS A 282 10.81 -11.81 20.78
C LYS A 282 10.70 -10.40 20.20
N ASN A 283 9.75 -9.62 20.68
CA ASN A 283 9.56 -8.22 20.29
C ASN A 283 9.06 -8.07 18.86
N TRP A 284 8.20 -9.00 18.46
CA TRP A 284 7.43 -8.94 17.22
C TRP A 284 6.12 -9.72 17.36
N TYR A 285 5.19 -9.40 16.47
CA TYR A 285 4.02 -10.21 16.19
C TYR A 285 4.17 -10.90 14.85
N ILE A 286 3.45 -12.00 14.67
CA ILE A 286 3.21 -12.60 13.36
C ILE A 286 1.71 -12.60 13.07
N TYR A 287 1.38 -12.09 11.89
CA TYR A 287 0.04 -11.86 11.40
C TYR A 287 -0.22 -12.72 10.17
N ARG A 288 -1.44 -13.25 10.05
CA ARG A 288 -1.95 -13.91 8.85
C ARG A 288 -3.19 -13.22 8.34
N ASP A 289 -3.22 -12.86 7.07
CA ASP A 289 -4.38 -12.24 6.40
C ASP A 289 -5.52 -13.24 6.12
N THR A 290 -6.03 -13.82 7.20
CA THR A 290 -6.93 -14.97 7.20
C THR A 290 -8.23 -14.66 6.45
N GLY A 291 -8.60 -15.56 5.53
CA GLY A 291 -9.80 -15.43 4.71
C GLY A 291 -9.64 -14.51 3.50
N LYS A 292 -8.56 -13.72 3.42
CA LYS A 292 -8.20 -12.89 2.27
C LYS A 292 -7.01 -13.51 1.53
N THR A 293 -5.80 -12.97 1.61
CA THR A 293 -4.64 -13.58 0.91
C THR A 293 -4.11 -14.84 1.61
N ASP A 294 -4.42 -15.01 2.90
CA ASP A 294 -3.85 -16.05 3.78
C ASP A 294 -2.32 -15.98 3.98
N GLU A 295 -1.69 -14.91 3.52
CA GLU A 295 -0.26 -14.68 3.65
C GLU A 295 0.15 -14.27 5.07
N TRP A 296 1.37 -14.63 5.44
CA TRP A 296 1.98 -14.33 6.73
C TRP A 296 2.94 -13.13 6.64
N ALA A 297 2.93 -12.29 7.67
CA ALA A 297 3.85 -11.16 7.79
C ALA A 297 4.25 -10.89 9.26
N LEU A 298 5.44 -10.30 9.44
CA LEU A 298 5.93 -9.85 10.74
C LEU A 298 5.52 -8.40 11.01
N LEU A 299 5.09 -8.12 12.25
CA LEU A 299 4.78 -6.78 12.73
C LEU A 299 5.67 -6.42 13.94
N PRO A 300 6.07 -5.14 14.10
CA PRO A 300 7.01 -4.73 15.14
C PRO A 300 6.38 -4.65 16.53
N TRP A 301 7.18 -4.90 17.57
CA TRP A 301 6.86 -4.61 18.97
C TRP A 301 8.13 -4.18 19.70
N ASP A 302 7.99 -3.44 20.81
CA ASP A 302 9.07 -3.12 21.76
C ASP A 302 10.34 -2.55 21.09
N LEU A 303 10.22 -1.31 20.59
CA LEU A 303 11.25 -0.62 19.81
C LEU A 303 12.17 0.27 20.68
N ASP A 304 12.25 0.04 21.98
CA ASP A 304 13.03 0.87 22.89
C ASP A 304 14.55 0.66 22.74
N LEU A 305 14.97 -0.55 22.36
CA LEU A 305 16.36 -0.93 22.05
C LEU A 305 16.72 -0.68 20.59
N SER A 306 16.48 0.56 20.16
CA SER A 306 16.86 1.08 18.84
C SER A 306 17.88 2.21 18.96
N GLN A 307 18.34 2.71 17.82
CA GLN A 307 19.05 4.00 17.69
C GLN A 307 20.27 4.11 18.63
N GLY A 308 21.11 3.09 18.58
CA GLY A 308 22.37 3.02 19.31
C GLY A 308 22.33 2.21 20.60
N ARG A 309 21.15 1.79 21.06
CA ARG A 309 20.99 1.04 22.31
C ARG A 309 20.98 -0.46 22.05
N TYR A 310 21.49 -1.22 23.03
CA TYR A 310 21.67 -2.68 22.97
C TYR A 310 21.45 -3.27 24.36
N TRP A 311 20.74 -4.40 24.45
CA TRP A 311 20.57 -5.15 25.69
C TRP A 311 21.80 -6.00 26.00
N ARG A 312 22.51 -5.73 27.11
CA ARG A 312 23.63 -6.58 27.54
C ARG A 312 23.34 -7.17 28.91
N SER A 313 23.52 -8.49 29.05
CA SER A 313 23.34 -9.20 30.32
C SER A 313 24.20 -8.60 31.45
N GLN A 314 25.40 -8.12 31.14
CA GLN A 314 26.30 -7.44 32.08
C GLN A 314 25.70 -6.13 32.65
N PHE A 315 24.80 -5.46 31.92
CA PHE A 315 24.25 -4.15 32.28
C PHE A 315 22.76 -4.21 32.68
N ASN A 316 22.20 -5.42 32.82
CA ASN A 316 20.80 -5.73 33.18
C ASN A 316 19.70 -5.21 32.24
N TYR A 317 19.93 -4.11 31.52
CA TYR A 317 19.00 -3.58 30.55
C TYR A 317 19.69 -2.68 29.53
N PHE A 318 20.18 -1.51 29.95
CA PHE A 318 20.60 -0.43 29.07
C PHE A 318 22.09 -0.16 29.18
N SER A 319 22.80 -0.19 28.05
CA SER A 319 24.21 0.23 27.97
C SER A 319 24.32 1.73 27.67
N ASN A 320 25.31 2.41 28.29
CA ASN A 320 25.70 3.77 27.92
C ASN A 320 26.53 3.84 26.63
N LEU A 321 27.05 2.71 26.15
CA LEU A 321 27.74 2.60 24.86
C LEU A 321 26.74 2.76 23.71
N MET A 322 27.05 3.66 22.77
CA MET A 322 26.32 3.82 21.52
C MET A 322 26.87 2.86 20.47
N GLU A 323 26.00 2.03 19.91
CA GLU A 323 26.37 1.12 18.84
C GLU A 323 25.82 1.57 17.48
N THR A 324 26.72 1.80 16.54
CA THR A 324 26.38 2.45 15.26
C THR A 324 26.34 1.47 14.09
N ASN A 325 26.92 0.28 14.26
CA ASN A 325 27.16 -0.69 13.19
C ASN A 325 26.18 -1.88 13.28
N GLY A 326 26.00 -2.60 12.17
CA GLY A 326 25.09 -3.74 12.06
C GLY A 326 23.69 -3.35 11.61
N TYR A 327 22.87 -4.32 11.18
CA TYR A 327 21.53 -4.05 10.63
C TYR A 327 20.47 -4.52 11.62
N ILE A 328 20.21 -5.81 11.55
CA ILE A 328 19.43 -6.61 12.49
C ILE A 328 20.35 -7.76 12.88
N GLU A 329 20.24 -8.29 14.10
CA GLU A 329 20.84 -9.59 14.40
C GLU A 329 20.09 -10.69 13.62
N THR A 330 20.39 -10.83 12.33
CA THR A 330 19.86 -11.88 11.44
C THR A 330 20.66 -13.19 11.54
N GLY A 331 21.55 -13.29 12.52
CA GLY A 331 22.36 -14.48 12.81
C GLY A 331 21.56 -15.61 13.47
N GLY A 332 20.59 -16.18 12.74
CA GLY A 332 20.09 -17.54 12.95
C GLY A 332 18.97 -17.79 13.96
N SER A 333 18.28 -16.76 14.46
CA SER A 333 17.22 -16.98 15.46
C SER A 333 15.81 -17.10 14.83
N VAL A 334 15.22 -16.04 14.27
CA VAL A 334 13.89 -16.11 13.61
C VAL A 334 14.00 -16.76 12.23
N ARG A 335 13.43 -17.96 12.09
CA ARG A 335 13.56 -18.78 10.88
C ARG A 335 13.18 -18.03 9.61
N LEU A 336 12.03 -17.35 9.60
CA LEU A 336 11.57 -16.57 8.43
C LEU A 336 12.59 -15.50 7.99
N LEU A 337 13.08 -14.68 8.92
CA LEU A 337 14.06 -13.64 8.62
C LEU A 337 15.39 -14.22 8.11
N SER A 338 15.84 -15.34 8.70
CA SER A 338 17.04 -16.04 8.24
C SER A 338 16.87 -16.59 6.82
N GLN A 339 15.69 -17.11 6.48
CA GLN A 339 15.40 -17.57 5.12
C GLN A 339 15.45 -16.42 4.12
N LEU A 340 14.70 -15.33 4.37
CA LEU A 340 14.69 -14.14 3.50
C LEU A 340 16.09 -13.52 3.36
N TYR A 341 16.93 -13.54 4.40
CA TYR A 341 18.27 -12.99 4.30
C TYR A 341 19.27 -13.93 3.60
N SER A 342 19.07 -15.25 3.66
CA SER A 342 19.99 -16.24 3.09
C SER A 342 19.99 -16.24 1.55
N ARG A 343 18.85 -15.96 0.92
CA ARG A 343 18.72 -15.94 -0.54
C ARG A 343 19.21 -14.64 -1.15
N ARG A 344 19.90 -14.75 -2.29
CA ARG A 344 20.49 -13.60 -3.00
C ARG A 344 19.41 -12.59 -3.39
N SER A 345 18.30 -13.04 -3.97
CA SER A 345 17.20 -12.19 -4.45
C SER A 345 16.54 -11.40 -3.32
N THR A 346 16.04 -12.07 -2.28
CA THR A 346 15.38 -11.40 -1.14
C THR A 346 16.37 -10.60 -0.28
N ARG A 347 17.65 -10.96 -0.24
CA ARG A 347 18.70 -10.12 0.37
C ARG A 347 18.96 -8.85 -0.44
N ALA A 348 18.92 -8.93 -1.77
CA ALA A 348 18.99 -7.75 -2.63
C ALA A 348 17.78 -6.83 -2.42
N MET A 349 16.57 -7.40 -2.27
CA MET A 349 15.37 -6.65 -1.89
C MET A 349 15.58 -5.88 -0.57
N PHE A 350 16.08 -6.58 0.45
CA PHE A 350 16.39 -5.98 1.75
C PHE A 350 17.38 -4.83 1.66
N TYR A 351 18.54 -5.02 1.01
CA TYR A 351 19.54 -3.95 0.92
C TYR A 351 19.08 -2.76 0.11
N ARG A 352 18.35 -3.01 -0.99
CA ARG A 352 17.74 -1.94 -1.78
C ARG A 352 16.74 -1.15 -0.93
N ARG A 353 15.85 -1.83 -0.19
CA ARG A 353 14.88 -1.15 0.67
C ARG A 353 15.55 -0.38 1.82
N VAL A 354 16.62 -0.94 2.40
CA VAL A 354 17.45 -0.21 3.38
C VAL A 354 18.01 1.07 2.76
N ARG A 355 18.49 1.01 1.51
CA ARG A 355 18.98 2.20 0.80
C ARG A 355 17.88 3.25 0.64
N SER A 356 16.69 2.88 0.13
CA SER A 356 15.57 3.79 -0.07
C SER A 356 15.15 4.50 1.22
N LEU A 357 15.00 3.73 2.31
CA LEU A 357 14.61 4.30 3.61
C LEU A 357 15.75 5.11 4.25
N HIS A 358 17.01 4.76 3.99
CA HIS A 358 18.15 5.53 4.46
C HIS A 358 18.18 6.92 3.80
N ASP A 359 18.00 6.98 2.49
CA ASP A 359 17.95 8.25 1.74
C ASP A 359 16.79 9.14 2.20
N LEU A 360 15.69 8.55 2.70
CA LEU A 360 14.57 9.29 3.27
C LEU A 360 14.83 9.80 4.71
N TYR A 361 15.37 8.97 5.60
CA TYR A 361 15.41 9.29 7.03
C TYR A 361 16.78 9.70 7.56
N LEU A 362 17.85 8.99 7.19
CA LEU A 362 19.20 9.26 7.70
C LEU A 362 19.92 10.31 6.85
N GLN A 363 19.68 10.28 5.54
CA GLN A 363 20.19 11.19 4.51
C GLN A 363 21.73 11.28 4.47
N SER A 364 22.28 11.87 3.40
CA SER A 364 23.74 12.00 3.27
C SER A 364 24.30 13.05 4.23
N ALA A 365 25.61 13.01 4.46
CA ALA A 365 26.27 14.03 5.29
C ALA A 365 26.32 15.40 4.59
N ASP A 366 26.05 15.44 3.28
CA ASP A 366 26.02 16.66 2.48
C ASP A 366 24.63 17.31 2.48
N THR A 367 23.57 16.58 2.88
CA THR A 367 22.23 17.16 3.08
C THR A 367 22.30 18.24 4.18
N PRO A 368 21.78 19.46 3.97
CA PRO A 368 21.72 20.50 5.00
C PRO A 368 21.04 20.01 6.29
N MET A 369 21.54 20.44 7.45
CA MET A 369 21.11 19.87 8.74
C MET A 369 19.62 20.09 9.02
N GLU A 370 19.07 21.21 8.56
CA GLU A 370 17.67 21.60 8.64
C GLU A 370 16.75 20.75 7.76
N GLU A 371 17.29 20.15 6.70
CA GLU A 371 16.57 19.26 5.79
C GLU A 371 16.60 17.79 6.27
N ARG A 372 17.48 17.47 7.24
CA ARG A 372 17.61 16.11 7.75
C ARG A 372 16.46 15.72 8.66
N TYR A 373 15.80 14.61 8.35
CA TYR A 373 14.63 14.13 9.07
C TYR A 373 14.91 13.90 10.56
N TYR A 374 15.93 13.10 10.89
CA TYR A 374 16.26 12.77 12.28
C TYR A 374 16.56 14.03 13.11
N GLU A 375 17.47 14.88 12.63
CA GLU A 375 17.89 16.07 13.34
C GLU A 375 16.73 17.07 13.54
N ARG A 376 15.91 17.31 12.49
CA ARG A 376 14.69 18.12 12.60
C ARG A 376 13.73 17.52 13.63
N ARG A 377 13.45 16.22 13.53
CA ARG A 377 12.47 15.56 14.40
C ARG A 377 12.93 15.52 15.87
N LEU A 378 14.23 15.37 16.11
CA LEU A 378 14.81 15.49 17.45
C LEU A 378 14.62 16.89 18.03
N ASN A 379 14.76 17.96 17.24
CA ASN A 379 14.49 19.32 17.70
C ASN A 379 13.01 19.49 18.08
N GLU A 380 12.09 19.00 17.25
CA GLU A 380 10.65 19.11 17.49
C GLU A 380 10.24 18.38 18.78
N LEU A 381 10.70 17.15 18.98
CA LEU A 381 10.39 16.38 20.19
C LEU A 381 11.04 16.99 21.44
N SER A 382 12.27 17.51 21.32
CA SER A 382 12.93 18.22 22.43
C SER A 382 12.16 19.49 22.79
N ALA A 383 11.73 20.27 21.81
CA ALA A 383 10.94 21.49 22.03
C ALA A 383 9.53 21.21 22.60
N LEU A 384 9.05 19.97 22.47
CA LEU A 384 7.77 19.52 23.01
C LEU A 384 7.89 19.05 24.47
N ILE A 385 8.92 18.26 24.81
CA ILE A 385 9.07 17.59 26.12
C ILE A 385 9.97 18.39 27.08
N ASP A 386 11.00 19.07 26.56
CA ASP A 386 11.97 19.88 27.31
C ASP A 386 12.11 21.32 26.75
N PRO A 387 11.01 22.09 26.66
CA PRO A 387 11.04 23.46 26.13
C PRO A 387 11.80 24.45 27.03
N GLU A 388 12.65 25.29 26.44
CA GLU A 388 13.40 26.34 27.18
C GLU A 388 12.49 27.40 27.83
N ASP A 389 11.29 27.63 27.29
CA ASP A 389 10.33 28.63 27.78
C ASP A 389 9.47 28.15 28.97
N ILE A 390 9.63 26.90 29.41
CA ILE A 390 8.93 26.34 30.57
C ILE A 390 9.96 25.74 31.55
N ALA A 391 10.06 26.31 32.75
CA ALA A 391 10.99 25.86 33.78
C ALA A 391 10.29 25.69 35.16
N PRO A 392 10.34 24.51 35.80
CA PRO A 392 10.88 23.25 35.26
C PRO A 392 10.01 22.71 34.11
N SER A 393 10.66 22.17 33.07
CA SER A 393 9.99 21.50 31.95
C SER A 393 9.41 20.14 32.38
N ASP A 394 8.62 19.48 31.53
CA ASP A 394 8.11 18.13 31.79
C ASP A 394 9.25 17.10 31.92
N ALA A 395 10.28 17.20 31.08
CA ALA A 395 11.48 16.38 31.19
C ALA A 395 12.21 16.59 32.53
N GLN A 396 12.37 17.85 32.95
CA GLN A 396 13.01 18.17 34.22
C GLN A 396 12.20 17.64 35.41
N LEU A 397 10.88 17.88 35.45
CA LEU A 397 10.00 17.37 36.49
C LEU A 397 10.06 15.84 36.59
N ASP A 398 10.09 15.14 35.46
CA ASP A 398 10.21 13.69 35.41
C ASP A 398 11.54 13.21 36.01
N PHE A 399 12.63 13.88 35.65
CA PHE A 399 13.97 13.56 36.14
C PHE A 399 14.12 13.87 37.64
N GLU A 400 13.58 14.99 38.12
CA GLU A 400 13.57 15.35 39.54
C GLU A 400 12.82 14.31 40.39
N LYS A 401 11.70 13.79 39.87
CA LYS A 401 10.86 12.81 40.58
C LYS A 401 11.44 11.40 40.57
N TRP A 402 11.94 10.93 39.42
CA TRP A 402 12.30 9.52 39.24
C TRP A 402 13.81 9.25 39.20
N GLY A 403 14.64 10.29 39.06
CA GLY A 403 16.06 10.14 38.80
C GLY A 403 16.34 9.56 37.42
N SER A 404 17.62 9.28 37.15
CA SER A 404 18.07 8.69 35.88
C SER A 404 18.52 7.24 36.06
N TRP A 405 18.43 6.48 34.99
CA TRP A 405 18.98 5.14 34.91
C TRP A 405 20.51 5.19 34.91
N LEU A 406 21.13 4.43 35.81
CA LEU A 406 22.57 4.22 35.84
C LEU A 406 22.87 2.71 35.80
N HIS A 407 23.83 2.31 34.99
CA HIS A 407 24.25 0.91 34.93
C HIS A 407 24.86 0.47 36.29
N ASN A 408 24.53 -0.73 36.75
CA ASN A 408 25.23 -1.36 37.87
C ASN A 408 26.33 -2.28 37.33
N ALA A 409 27.57 -2.06 37.73
CA ALA A 409 28.69 -2.95 37.40
C ALA A 409 28.49 -4.38 37.95
N ASP A 410 27.63 -4.56 38.96
CA ASP A 410 27.49 -5.80 39.73
C ASP A 410 26.17 -6.58 39.45
N GLY A 411 25.41 -6.22 38.41
CA GLY A 411 24.24 -7.02 37.99
C GLY A 411 23.01 -6.94 38.92
N GLY A 412 22.91 -5.96 39.83
CA GLY A 412 21.68 -5.65 40.59
C GLY A 412 20.75 -4.63 39.93
N SER A 413 19.52 -4.44 40.43
CA SER A 413 18.62 -3.35 40.00
C SER A 413 19.32 -1.99 40.12
N ALA A 414 19.44 -1.26 39.00
CA ALA A 414 20.07 0.07 38.96
C ALA A 414 19.51 0.97 40.07
N PRO A 415 20.34 1.58 40.93
CA PRO A 415 19.86 2.62 41.82
C PRO A 415 19.44 3.81 40.95
N ALA A 416 18.22 4.32 41.17
CA ALA A 416 17.85 5.63 40.65
C ALA A 416 18.85 6.65 41.20
N VAL A 417 19.46 7.43 40.31
CA VAL A 417 20.39 8.47 40.70
C VAL A 417 19.65 9.82 40.67
N PRO A 418 19.73 10.63 41.74
CA PRO A 418 19.01 11.90 41.80
C PRO A 418 19.49 12.87 40.73
N TYR A 419 18.60 13.77 40.31
CA TYR A 419 18.89 14.77 39.27
C TYR A 419 20.05 15.72 39.61
N THR A 420 20.37 15.89 40.90
CA THR A 420 21.47 16.74 41.39
C THR A 420 22.84 16.05 41.37
N THR A 421 22.94 14.85 40.80
CA THR A 421 24.20 14.09 40.75
C THR A 421 25.22 14.72 39.81
N ASN A 422 26.50 14.47 40.06
CA ASN A 422 27.61 14.83 39.17
C ASN A 422 28.21 13.60 38.47
N ASN A 423 27.48 12.47 38.45
CA ASN A 423 27.94 11.26 37.79
C ASN A 423 27.99 11.48 36.26
N PRO A 424 29.14 11.25 35.59
CA PRO A 424 29.30 11.50 34.16
C PRO A 424 28.43 10.60 33.27
N ASP A 425 27.93 9.49 33.81
CA ASP A 425 27.04 8.56 33.14
C ASP A 425 25.56 8.92 33.31
N VAL A 426 25.23 10.07 33.88
CA VAL A 426 23.87 10.60 34.00
C VAL A 426 23.72 11.80 33.08
N GLU A 427 22.68 11.78 32.24
CA GLU A 427 22.39 12.84 31.26
C GLU A 427 20.99 13.40 31.53
N THR A 428 20.85 14.71 31.37
CA THR A 428 19.57 15.37 31.09
C THR A 428 19.00 14.90 29.75
N MET A 429 17.73 15.21 29.48
CA MET A 429 17.13 14.90 28.18
C MET A 429 17.88 15.59 27.04
N ALA A 430 18.19 16.87 27.19
CA ALA A 430 18.95 17.65 26.21
C ALA A 430 20.33 17.01 25.89
N GLU A 431 21.08 16.62 26.92
CA GLU A 431 22.37 15.92 26.74
C GLU A 431 22.17 14.56 26.05
N GLY A 432 21.14 13.79 26.41
CA GLY A 432 20.82 12.52 25.79
C GLY A 432 20.43 12.63 24.30
N VAL A 433 19.71 13.70 23.94
CA VAL A 433 19.38 14.04 22.54
C VAL A 433 20.65 14.46 21.78
N GLN A 434 21.52 15.25 22.41
CA GLN A 434 22.80 15.64 21.80
C GLN A 434 23.68 14.41 21.52
N ARG A 435 23.82 13.48 22.48
CA ARG A 435 24.55 12.23 22.27
C ARG A 435 23.96 11.39 21.14
N LEU A 436 22.63 11.33 21.00
CA LEU A 436 21.99 10.63 19.89
C LEU A 436 22.41 11.23 18.53
N ARG A 437 22.55 12.56 18.43
CA ARG A 437 23.03 13.22 17.21
C ARG A 437 24.51 12.91 16.94
N ASP A 438 25.34 13.17 17.93
CA ASP A 438 26.79 13.23 17.75
C ASP A 438 27.41 11.83 17.72
N GLU A 439 26.97 10.93 18.59
CA GLU A 439 27.57 9.60 18.77
C GLU A 439 26.86 8.50 17.98
N PHE A 440 25.59 8.68 17.62
CA PHE A 440 24.84 7.66 16.86
C PHE A 440 24.61 8.05 15.40
N LEU A 441 23.96 9.18 15.10
CA LEU A 441 23.54 9.49 13.72
C LEU A 441 24.73 9.65 12.77
N ALA A 442 25.75 10.42 13.14
CA ALA A 442 26.90 10.65 12.27
C ALA A 442 27.69 9.36 11.96
N PRO A 443 28.08 8.52 12.94
CA PRO A 443 28.76 7.26 12.63
C PRO A 443 27.83 6.22 11.99
N ARG A 444 26.53 6.22 12.30
CA ARG A 444 25.54 5.34 11.64
C ARG A 444 25.46 5.62 10.15
N ARG A 445 25.37 6.90 9.79
CA ARG A 445 25.37 7.38 8.40
C ARG A 445 26.66 6.96 7.68
N ALA A 446 27.82 7.19 8.30
CA ALA A 446 29.10 6.77 7.76
C ALA A 446 29.19 5.25 7.59
N PHE A 447 28.67 4.47 8.53
CA PHE A 447 28.60 3.02 8.41
C PHE A 447 27.82 2.62 7.18
N ILE A 448 26.58 3.11 6.99
CA ILE A 448 25.71 2.70 5.88
C ILE A 448 26.28 3.08 4.51
N TYR A 449 26.74 4.32 4.32
CA TYR A 449 27.29 4.75 3.03
C TYR A 449 28.65 4.12 2.67
N ALA A 450 29.34 3.50 3.63
CA ALA A 450 30.60 2.80 3.37
C ALA A 450 30.41 1.31 3.02
N GLN A 451 29.18 0.78 3.03
CA GLN A 451 28.93 -0.64 2.79
C GLN A 451 28.76 -0.93 1.31
N ASN A 452 29.72 -1.65 0.71
CA ASN A 452 29.60 -2.13 -0.68
C ASN A 452 28.39 -3.05 -0.93
N SER A 453 27.76 -3.58 0.12
CA SER A 453 26.57 -4.42 0.03
C SER A 453 25.27 -3.63 -0.11
N ILE A 454 25.27 -2.37 0.30
CA ILE A 454 24.14 -1.46 0.10
C ILE A 454 24.32 -0.80 -1.26
N PRO A 455 23.33 -0.90 -2.16
CA PRO A 455 23.45 -0.31 -3.48
C PRO A 455 23.50 1.21 -3.40
N ASP A 456 23.99 1.84 -4.48
CA ASP A 456 23.81 3.26 -4.69
C ASP A 456 22.32 3.62 -4.84
N ALA A 457 21.99 4.91 -4.72
CA ALA A 457 20.63 5.39 -4.96
C ALA A 457 20.14 4.92 -6.34
N GLN A 458 18.88 4.45 -6.43
CA GLN A 458 18.28 4.11 -7.73
C GLN A 458 17.84 5.37 -8.49
N THR A 459 17.36 6.38 -7.77
CA THR A 459 16.90 7.64 -8.34
C THR A 459 18.08 8.39 -8.96
N GLY A 460 17.88 8.86 -10.20
CA GLY A 460 18.92 9.51 -11.00
C GLY A 460 19.88 8.54 -11.67
N GLN A 461 19.73 7.23 -11.48
CA GLN A 461 20.38 6.26 -12.37
C GLN A 461 19.66 6.26 -13.71
N LEU A 462 20.44 6.24 -14.79
CA LEU A 462 19.88 6.09 -16.12
C LEU A 462 19.13 4.76 -16.16
N SER A 463 17.86 4.80 -16.53
CA SER A 463 17.16 3.64 -17.07
C SER A 463 17.85 3.23 -18.34
N LEU A 464 18.27 1.96 -18.41
CA LEU A 464 19.11 1.49 -19.51
C LEU A 464 18.44 0.31 -20.17
N ALA A 465 18.07 0.47 -21.44
CA ALA A 465 17.70 -0.64 -22.28
C ALA A 465 18.98 -1.36 -22.72
N TYR A 466 19.24 -2.55 -22.16
CA TYR A 466 20.41 -3.35 -22.50
C TYR A 466 20.13 -4.24 -23.71
N THR A 467 20.94 -4.08 -24.75
CA THR A 467 20.94 -4.96 -25.91
C THR A 467 22.20 -5.83 -25.93
N PRO A 468 22.08 -7.13 -26.26
CA PRO A 468 23.25 -7.99 -26.35
C PRO A 468 24.16 -7.53 -27.49
N LEU A 469 25.41 -7.24 -27.13
CA LEU A 469 26.53 -7.07 -28.06
C LEU A 469 27.16 -8.43 -28.39
N LEU A 470 27.23 -9.31 -27.39
CA LEU A 470 27.66 -10.70 -27.50
C LEU A 470 26.71 -11.59 -26.70
N SER A 471 26.12 -12.61 -27.33
CA SER A 471 25.16 -13.52 -26.70
C SER A 471 25.79 -14.87 -26.34
N ALA A 472 25.14 -15.62 -25.45
CA ALA A 472 25.46 -17.04 -25.25
C ALA A 472 25.32 -17.84 -26.56
N GLY A 473 26.19 -18.84 -26.74
CA GLY A 473 26.30 -19.60 -27.98
C GLY A 473 27.00 -18.87 -29.14
N ALA A 474 27.53 -17.66 -28.93
CA ALA A 474 28.27 -16.92 -29.95
C ALA A 474 29.54 -17.68 -30.43
N PRO A 475 29.90 -17.61 -31.71
CA PRO A 475 31.14 -18.20 -32.22
C PRO A 475 32.38 -17.66 -31.51
N LEU A 476 33.35 -18.53 -31.24
CA LEU A 476 34.64 -18.14 -30.69
C LEU A 476 35.78 -19.00 -31.25
N THR A 477 37.00 -18.55 -31.07
CA THR A 477 38.22 -19.36 -31.15
C THR A 477 38.78 -19.57 -29.74
N HIS A 478 39.40 -20.73 -29.49
CA HIS A 478 40.02 -21.03 -28.21
C HIS A 478 41.36 -21.75 -28.36
N LEU A 479 42.21 -21.58 -27.35
CA LEU A 479 43.50 -22.22 -27.21
C LEU A 479 43.69 -22.65 -25.75
N VAL A 480 43.99 -23.92 -25.54
CA VAL A 480 44.60 -24.40 -24.28
C VAL A 480 46.11 -24.27 -24.45
N PRO A 481 46.76 -23.26 -23.83
CA PRO A 481 48.16 -22.95 -24.10
C PRO A 481 49.10 -23.99 -23.47
N ASN A 482 50.21 -24.28 -24.17
CA ASN A 482 51.28 -25.17 -23.68
C ASN A 482 52.54 -24.40 -23.22
N ASP A 483 52.60 -23.10 -23.51
CA ASP A 483 53.69 -22.18 -23.20
C ASP A 483 53.17 -20.72 -23.17
N ASP A 484 54.07 -19.77 -22.92
CA ASP A 484 53.80 -18.33 -22.79
C ASP A 484 53.91 -17.57 -24.14
N SER A 485 53.99 -18.28 -25.27
CA SER A 485 54.34 -17.67 -26.57
C SER A 485 53.36 -16.58 -27.03
N VAL A 486 52.12 -16.61 -26.56
CA VAL A 486 51.07 -15.65 -26.92
C VAL A 486 50.66 -14.72 -25.76
N ASP A 487 51.20 -14.91 -24.55
CA ASP A 487 50.77 -14.24 -23.30
C ASP A 487 50.87 -12.71 -23.34
N ASN A 488 51.70 -12.15 -24.22
CA ASN A 488 51.86 -10.70 -24.34
C ASN A 488 50.96 -10.07 -25.43
N SER A 489 50.14 -10.84 -26.15
CA SER A 489 49.44 -10.32 -27.33
C SER A 489 48.07 -10.92 -27.65
N TRP A 490 47.73 -12.11 -27.13
CA TRP A 490 46.49 -12.80 -27.52
C TRP A 490 45.20 -12.05 -27.13
N MET A 491 45.28 -11.03 -26.27
CA MET A 491 44.13 -10.21 -25.83
C MET A 491 43.85 -9.04 -26.77
N GLU A 492 44.82 -8.67 -27.61
CA GLU A 492 44.75 -7.49 -28.47
C GLU A 492 43.75 -7.67 -29.61
N PHE A 493 43.16 -6.56 -30.07
CA PHE A 493 42.19 -6.55 -31.17
C PHE A 493 42.74 -7.23 -32.44
N ASP A 494 43.91 -6.80 -32.92
CA ASP A 494 44.50 -7.26 -34.20
C ASP A 494 45.27 -8.60 -34.11
N PHE A 495 45.16 -9.34 -32.99
CA PHE A 495 45.84 -10.63 -32.87
C PHE A 495 45.25 -11.67 -33.84
N ASN A 496 46.13 -12.39 -34.53
CA ASN A 496 45.74 -13.42 -35.48
C ASN A 496 45.59 -14.78 -34.79
N ASP A 497 44.34 -15.18 -34.56
CA ASP A 497 43.94 -16.45 -33.93
C ASP A 497 43.50 -17.53 -34.95
N THR A 498 43.80 -17.37 -36.24
CA THR A 498 43.41 -18.34 -37.28
C THR A 498 43.92 -19.76 -37.07
N ASN A 499 44.93 -19.96 -36.21
CA ASN A 499 45.46 -21.26 -35.82
C ASN A 499 44.82 -21.84 -34.53
N TRP A 500 43.87 -21.13 -33.92
CA TRP A 500 43.14 -21.58 -32.74
C TRP A 500 41.94 -22.44 -33.14
N LEU A 501 41.41 -23.21 -32.20
CA LEU A 501 40.29 -24.10 -32.46
C LEU A 501 38.97 -23.31 -32.43
N ALA A 502 38.13 -23.47 -33.45
CA ALA A 502 36.81 -22.86 -33.48
C ALA A 502 35.84 -23.58 -32.52
N GLY A 503 34.88 -22.83 -31.97
CA GLY A 503 33.87 -23.30 -31.04
C GLY A 503 32.76 -22.26 -30.84
N THR A 504 32.00 -22.41 -29.76
CA THR A 504 30.99 -21.45 -29.30
C THR A 504 31.14 -21.19 -27.80
N THR A 505 30.65 -20.05 -27.30
CA THR A 505 30.67 -19.72 -25.87
C THR A 505 29.96 -20.80 -25.04
N GLY A 506 30.39 -20.96 -23.78
CA GLY A 506 30.14 -22.20 -23.01
C GLY A 506 31.32 -23.16 -23.10
N VAL A 507 32.54 -22.63 -22.92
CA VAL A 507 33.78 -23.41 -22.96
C VAL A 507 33.98 -24.09 -21.63
N GLY A 508 34.04 -25.42 -21.61
CA GLY A 508 34.13 -26.16 -20.35
C GLY A 508 34.00 -27.67 -20.46
N PHE A 509 33.80 -28.32 -19.32
CA PHE A 509 33.51 -29.74 -19.20
C PHE A 509 32.72 -29.98 -17.91
N ASP A 510 32.01 -31.10 -17.81
CA ASP A 510 31.34 -31.50 -16.58
C ASP A 510 31.19 -33.03 -16.53
N SER A 511 31.47 -33.61 -15.36
CA SER A 511 31.31 -35.04 -15.08
C SER A 511 30.05 -35.37 -14.27
N SER A 512 29.28 -34.35 -13.87
CA SER A 512 28.09 -34.41 -13.01
C SER A 512 26.77 -34.04 -13.71
N THR A 513 26.80 -33.64 -14.98
CA THR A 513 25.68 -33.23 -15.85
C THR A 513 25.00 -31.90 -15.54
N LYS A 514 25.51 -31.13 -14.56
CA LYS A 514 25.03 -29.81 -14.16
C LYS A 514 25.16 -28.77 -15.30
N TYR A 515 26.29 -28.75 -16.01
CA TYR A 515 26.59 -27.78 -17.06
C TYR A 515 26.40 -28.32 -18.48
N ASP A 516 26.08 -29.61 -18.67
CA ASP A 516 25.88 -30.22 -20.00
C ASP A 516 25.02 -29.38 -20.96
N PRO A 517 23.88 -28.77 -20.54
CA PRO A 517 23.07 -27.96 -21.44
C PRO A 517 23.73 -26.64 -21.87
N LEU A 518 24.79 -26.21 -21.18
CA LEU A 518 25.48 -24.95 -21.36
C LEU A 518 26.81 -25.11 -22.13
N ILE A 519 27.29 -26.34 -22.34
CA ILE A 519 28.61 -26.59 -22.95
C ILE A 519 28.51 -26.45 -24.47
N GLY A 520 28.96 -25.31 -24.98
CA GLY A 520 29.13 -25.04 -26.41
C GLY A 520 30.48 -25.48 -26.97
N THR A 521 31.50 -25.67 -26.12
CA THR A 521 32.83 -26.17 -26.50
C THR A 521 33.42 -27.01 -25.39
N ASP A 522 33.54 -28.31 -25.64
CA ASP A 522 34.06 -29.28 -24.68
C ASP A 522 35.60 -29.25 -24.65
N THR A 523 36.16 -28.95 -23.48
CA THR A 523 37.61 -28.93 -23.23
C THR A 523 38.09 -30.04 -22.30
N GLU A 524 37.25 -31.05 -22.00
CA GLU A 524 37.60 -32.12 -21.06
C GLU A 524 38.91 -32.80 -21.45
N ALA A 525 39.03 -33.21 -22.72
CA ALA A 525 40.17 -33.96 -23.22
C ALA A 525 41.49 -33.17 -23.22
N THR A 526 41.42 -31.84 -23.22
CA THR A 526 42.60 -30.95 -23.35
C THR A 526 42.98 -30.28 -22.04
N MET A 527 42.02 -30.08 -21.12
CA MET A 527 42.25 -29.43 -19.83
C MET A 527 42.24 -30.39 -18.65
N ARG A 528 41.29 -31.33 -18.58
CA ARG A 528 41.10 -32.13 -17.36
C ARG A 528 42.29 -33.06 -17.13
N GLY A 529 42.94 -32.88 -15.98
CA GLY A 529 44.16 -33.60 -15.58
C GLY A 529 45.45 -33.10 -16.24
N THR A 530 45.39 -32.07 -17.09
CA THR A 530 46.52 -31.65 -17.96
C THR A 530 46.82 -30.16 -17.85
N HIS A 531 45.82 -29.28 -18.02
CA HIS A 531 45.98 -27.82 -18.04
C HIS A 531 44.96 -27.13 -17.14
N SER A 532 45.32 -25.96 -16.61
CA SER A 532 44.45 -25.16 -15.74
C SER A 532 43.92 -23.89 -16.39
N SER A 533 44.22 -23.66 -17.67
CA SER A 533 43.91 -22.41 -18.36
C SER A 533 43.44 -22.64 -19.79
N VAL A 534 42.55 -21.77 -20.25
CA VAL A 534 42.11 -21.69 -21.64
C VAL A 534 41.95 -20.23 -22.03
N TYR A 535 42.45 -19.88 -23.21
CA TYR A 535 42.26 -18.59 -23.85
C TYR A 535 41.13 -18.68 -24.85
N MET A 536 40.26 -17.68 -24.87
CA MET A 536 39.08 -17.61 -25.72
C MET A 536 39.01 -16.24 -26.37
N ARG A 537 38.61 -16.17 -27.64
CA ARG A 537 38.38 -14.91 -28.37
C ARG A 537 37.08 -15.02 -29.15
N SER A 538 36.21 -14.05 -28.99
CA SER A 538 34.94 -13.98 -29.71
C SER A 538 34.77 -12.61 -30.35
N GLU A 539 34.50 -12.60 -31.65
CA GLU A 539 34.25 -11.38 -32.42
C GLU A 539 32.76 -11.02 -32.40
N PHE A 540 32.46 -9.73 -32.30
CA PHE A 540 31.09 -9.21 -32.39
C PHE A 540 31.06 -7.82 -33.03
N GLU A 541 29.90 -7.45 -33.56
CA GLU A 541 29.72 -6.20 -34.32
C GLU A 541 28.99 -5.14 -33.48
N VAL A 542 29.47 -3.90 -33.57
CA VAL A 542 28.83 -2.73 -32.94
C VAL A 542 28.71 -1.60 -33.96
N ALA A 543 27.50 -1.31 -34.40
CA ALA A 543 27.26 -0.31 -35.46
C ALA A 543 27.70 1.11 -35.06
N ASP A 544 27.25 1.57 -33.88
CA ASP A 544 27.61 2.87 -33.32
C ASP A 544 27.78 2.71 -31.80
N PRO A 545 29.01 2.73 -31.26
CA PRO A 545 29.22 2.60 -29.82
C PRO A 545 28.84 3.86 -29.03
N SER A 546 28.66 5.01 -29.68
CA SER A 546 28.37 6.28 -29.00
C SER A 546 26.96 6.37 -28.42
N ILE A 547 26.07 5.47 -28.86
CA ILE A 547 24.70 5.37 -28.36
C ILE A 547 24.63 4.78 -26.96
N TYR A 548 25.64 4.01 -26.54
CA TYR A 548 25.63 3.33 -25.24
C TYR A 548 26.16 4.25 -24.14
N GLN A 549 25.42 4.36 -23.05
CA GLN A 549 25.81 5.06 -21.83
C GLN A 549 26.21 4.09 -20.71
N ALA A 550 25.95 2.79 -20.88
CA ALA A 550 26.41 1.74 -19.97
C ALA A 550 26.84 0.46 -20.70
N MET A 551 27.60 -0.38 -20.00
CA MET A 551 28.01 -1.70 -20.49
C MET A 551 28.08 -2.70 -19.33
N GLU A 552 27.56 -3.91 -19.55
CA GLU A 552 27.54 -4.99 -18.57
C GLU A 552 28.16 -6.26 -19.14
N LEU A 553 28.98 -6.93 -18.33
CA LEU A 553 29.44 -8.29 -18.55
C LEU A 553 28.59 -9.23 -17.70
N ARG A 554 27.94 -10.20 -18.34
CA ARG A 554 27.25 -11.31 -17.67
C ARG A 554 28.06 -12.57 -17.87
N MET A 555 28.33 -13.34 -16.83
CA MET A 555 29.15 -14.55 -16.92
C MET A 555 28.59 -15.68 -16.07
N LYS A 556 28.47 -16.87 -16.66
CA LYS A 556 28.52 -18.13 -15.90
C LYS A 556 29.95 -18.63 -15.95
N TYR A 557 30.59 -18.75 -14.80
CA TYR A 557 32.01 -19.10 -14.73
C TYR A 557 32.32 -20.10 -13.62
N ASP A 558 33.33 -20.92 -13.87
CA ASP A 558 33.88 -21.89 -12.92
C ASP A 558 35.33 -22.18 -13.35
N ASP A 559 36.37 -21.69 -12.67
CA ASP A 559 36.43 -21.10 -11.31
C ASP A 559 36.79 -19.61 -11.28
N GLY A 560 37.64 -19.15 -12.20
CA GLY A 560 38.15 -17.77 -12.22
C GLY A 560 38.48 -17.31 -13.63
N PHE A 561 38.44 -16.00 -13.87
CA PHE A 561 38.64 -15.44 -15.19
C PHE A 561 39.29 -14.05 -15.21
N VAL A 562 39.81 -13.69 -16.39
CA VAL A 562 40.10 -12.30 -16.78
C VAL A 562 39.49 -12.03 -18.16
N VAL A 563 38.76 -10.93 -18.30
CA VAL A 563 38.12 -10.52 -19.56
C VAL A 563 38.73 -9.22 -20.07
N TYR A 564 39.01 -9.20 -21.37
CA TYR A 564 39.55 -8.08 -22.12
C TYR A 564 38.62 -7.74 -23.29
N LEU A 565 38.41 -6.44 -23.51
CA LEU A 565 37.72 -5.91 -24.67
C LEU A 565 38.74 -5.13 -25.51
N ASN A 566 39.00 -5.60 -26.73
CA ASN A 566 39.96 -4.97 -27.64
C ASN A 566 41.32 -4.67 -26.97
N GLY A 567 41.87 -5.61 -26.20
CA GLY A 567 43.12 -5.46 -25.44
C GLY A 567 42.98 -4.77 -24.07
N THR A 568 41.86 -4.10 -23.78
CA THR A 568 41.63 -3.43 -22.49
C THR A 568 41.00 -4.40 -21.49
N LYS A 569 41.64 -4.62 -20.32
CA LYS A 569 41.04 -5.43 -19.24
C LYS A 569 39.77 -4.75 -18.70
N ILE A 570 38.64 -5.45 -18.72
CA ILE A 570 37.34 -4.90 -18.28
C ILE A 570 36.81 -5.58 -17.00
N ALA A 571 37.14 -6.85 -16.76
CA ALA A 571 36.68 -7.58 -15.58
C ALA A 571 37.67 -8.69 -15.19
N SER A 572 37.67 -9.07 -13.92
CA SER A 572 38.46 -10.19 -13.42
C SER A 572 37.91 -10.65 -12.09
N GLU A 573 37.75 -11.95 -11.93
CA GLU A 573 37.25 -12.55 -10.70
C GLU A 573 38.04 -13.82 -10.41
N LYS A 574 38.44 -13.99 -9.15
CA LYS A 574 39.23 -15.16 -8.68
C LYS A 574 40.49 -15.46 -9.52
N ALA A 575 41.07 -14.45 -10.18
CA ALA A 575 42.33 -14.59 -10.93
C ALA A 575 43.53 -14.07 -10.13
N PRO A 576 44.75 -14.61 -10.35
CA PRO A 576 45.98 -14.02 -9.81
C PRO A 576 46.20 -12.59 -10.32
N SER A 577 46.97 -11.79 -9.58
CA SER A 577 47.25 -10.40 -9.96
C SER A 577 47.99 -10.27 -11.31
N ASN A 578 48.84 -11.25 -11.63
CA ASN A 578 49.59 -11.34 -12.88
C ASN A 578 49.42 -12.75 -13.45
N PRO A 579 48.34 -13.02 -14.20
CA PRO A 579 48.09 -14.33 -14.75
C PRO A 579 49.07 -14.64 -15.90
N ALA A 580 49.65 -15.83 -15.86
CA ALA A 580 50.38 -16.48 -16.95
C ALA A 580 49.58 -17.65 -17.53
N TRP A 581 49.97 -18.18 -18.70
CA TRP A 581 49.30 -19.27 -19.41
C TRP A 581 48.96 -20.53 -18.60
N ASN A 582 49.64 -20.82 -17.50
CA ASN A 582 49.40 -21.97 -16.64
C ASN A 582 48.84 -21.59 -15.26
N SER A 583 48.22 -20.41 -15.15
CA SER A 583 47.62 -19.95 -13.91
C SER A 583 46.45 -20.82 -13.48
N ILE A 584 46.21 -20.86 -12.17
CA ILE A 584 45.03 -21.43 -11.55
C ILE A 584 44.23 -20.31 -10.89
N ALA A 585 42.92 -20.51 -10.74
CA ALA A 585 42.08 -19.59 -9.97
C ALA A 585 42.57 -19.49 -8.50
N THR A 586 42.35 -18.34 -7.85
CA THR A 586 42.76 -18.10 -6.46
C THR A 586 41.81 -18.69 -5.43
N ALA A 587 40.55 -18.90 -5.80
CA ALA A 587 39.51 -19.56 -5.01
C ALA A 587 38.56 -20.33 -5.95
N GLY A 588 37.82 -21.31 -5.41
CA GLY A 588 36.83 -22.06 -6.18
C GLY A 588 35.52 -21.27 -6.37
N TYR A 589 34.77 -21.57 -7.42
CA TYR A 589 33.42 -21.05 -7.64
C TYR A 589 32.55 -22.03 -8.40
N GLU A 590 31.27 -22.09 -8.05
CA GLU A 590 30.29 -22.91 -8.73
C GLU A 590 29.27 -22.00 -9.41
N ALA A 591 29.17 -22.05 -10.73
CA ALA A 591 28.15 -21.30 -11.44
C ALA A 591 26.74 -21.81 -11.11
N ASP A 592 25.78 -20.90 -11.03
CA ASP A 592 24.36 -21.24 -11.08
C ASP A 592 23.96 -21.49 -12.55
N PRO A 593 23.48 -22.69 -12.93
CA PRO A 593 23.10 -22.96 -14.30
C PRO A 593 21.91 -22.12 -14.77
N LEU A 594 21.10 -21.55 -13.85
CA LEU A 594 19.92 -20.74 -14.16
C LEU A 594 20.20 -19.23 -14.12
N GLU A 595 21.15 -18.76 -13.32
CA GLU A 595 21.44 -17.32 -13.16
C GLU A 595 22.83 -16.90 -13.67
N TYR A 596 22.97 -15.66 -14.14
CA TYR A 596 24.27 -15.07 -14.48
C TYR A 596 24.80 -14.22 -13.33
N ASP A 597 26.11 -14.22 -13.12
CA ASP A 597 26.76 -13.13 -12.40
C ASP A 597 27.00 -11.95 -13.33
N THR A 598 26.84 -10.73 -12.81
CA THR A 598 26.89 -9.51 -13.60
C THR A 598 27.89 -8.52 -13.03
N TRP A 599 28.70 -7.91 -13.90
CA TRP A 599 29.63 -6.84 -13.57
C TRP A 599 29.31 -5.62 -14.43
N ASN A 600 29.20 -4.46 -13.78
CA ASN A 600 29.18 -3.19 -14.48
C ASN A 600 30.58 -2.87 -15.01
N VAL A 601 30.72 -2.78 -16.33
CA VAL A 601 31.97 -2.48 -17.04
C VAL A 601 31.85 -1.19 -17.86
N SER A 602 30.94 -0.29 -17.47
CA SER A 602 30.66 0.97 -18.18
C SER A 602 31.87 1.89 -18.28
N ALA A 603 32.80 1.82 -17.32
CA ALA A 603 34.08 2.53 -17.39
C ALA A 603 34.93 2.16 -18.62
N SER A 604 34.64 1.02 -19.26
CA SER A 604 35.31 0.52 -20.45
C SER A 604 34.57 0.78 -21.77
N LEU A 605 33.48 1.58 -21.76
CA LEU A 605 32.76 1.97 -22.99
C LEU A 605 33.69 2.55 -24.06
N GLY A 606 34.70 3.32 -23.66
CA GLY A 606 35.70 3.90 -24.56
C GLY A 606 36.60 2.87 -25.27
N ALA A 607 36.54 1.59 -24.89
CA ALA A 607 37.25 0.51 -25.57
C ALA A 607 36.44 -0.07 -26.74
N LEU A 608 35.12 0.19 -26.84
CA LEU A 608 34.30 -0.23 -27.98
C LEU A 608 34.67 0.55 -29.26
N ARG A 609 34.55 -0.12 -30.40
CA ARG A 609 34.86 0.41 -31.72
C ARG A 609 33.64 0.30 -32.63
N PRO A 610 33.40 1.26 -33.55
CA PRO A 610 32.45 1.03 -34.64
C PRO A 610 32.92 -0.14 -35.52
N GLY A 611 32.01 -1.06 -35.84
CA GLY A 611 32.28 -2.32 -36.54
C GLY A 611 32.70 -3.45 -35.59
N THR A 612 33.66 -4.27 -36.04
CA THR A 612 34.13 -5.46 -35.31
C THR A 612 34.82 -5.10 -34.00
N ASN A 613 34.53 -5.88 -32.97
CA ASN A 613 35.14 -5.86 -31.63
C ASN A 613 35.51 -7.28 -31.22
N VAL A 614 36.47 -7.43 -30.30
CA VAL A 614 36.93 -8.72 -29.78
C VAL A 614 36.77 -8.77 -28.26
N LEU A 615 36.03 -9.76 -27.76
CA LEU A 615 36.03 -10.14 -26.35
C LEU A 615 37.00 -11.31 -26.16
N ALA A 616 38.06 -11.08 -25.39
CA ALA A 616 39.10 -12.05 -25.10
C ALA A 616 39.06 -12.46 -23.62
N ILE A 617 39.09 -13.76 -23.33
CA ILE A 617 38.88 -14.30 -21.98
C ILE A 617 39.96 -15.32 -21.64
N HIS A 618 40.57 -15.14 -20.47
CA HIS A 618 41.44 -16.14 -19.83
C HIS A 618 40.62 -16.86 -18.78
N GLY A 619 40.15 -18.05 -19.09
CA GLY A 619 39.47 -18.94 -18.15
C GLY A 619 40.48 -19.78 -17.37
N MET A 620 40.33 -19.87 -16.05
CA MET A 620 41.21 -20.61 -15.15
C MET A 620 40.41 -21.59 -14.27
N ASN A 621 40.88 -22.82 -14.22
CA ASN A 621 40.42 -23.82 -13.26
C ASN A 621 41.23 -23.70 -11.96
N ARG A 622 40.61 -23.97 -10.81
CA ARG A 622 41.28 -24.01 -9.51
C ARG A 622 42.16 -25.26 -9.35
N SER A 623 41.79 -26.37 -9.98
CA SER A 623 42.45 -27.67 -9.83
C SER A 623 42.47 -28.46 -11.14
N LEU A 624 43.61 -29.06 -11.47
CA LEU A 624 43.72 -29.96 -12.63
C LEU A 624 42.76 -31.17 -12.52
N GLY A 625 42.38 -31.57 -11.31
CA GLY A 625 41.48 -32.68 -11.07
C GLY A 625 40.00 -32.31 -10.96
N SER A 626 39.61 -31.08 -11.36
CA SER A 626 38.21 -30.63 -11.24
C SER A 626 37.25 -31.58 -11.96
N SER A 627 36.05 -31.71 -11.39
CA SER A 627 34.93 -32.42 -12.02
C SER A 627 34.35 -31.63 -13.19
N ASP A 628 34.51 -30.31 -13.17
CA ASP A 628 33.77 -29.36 -13.97
C ASP A 628 34.52 -28.04 -14.20
N LEU A 629 34.07 -27.31 -15.22
CA LEU A 629 34.52 -26.00 -15.66
C LEU A 629 33.45 -25.43 -16.60
N ILE A 630 33.18 -24.13 -16.53
CA ILE A 630 32.36 -23.44 -17.54
C ILE A 630 32.78 -21.99 -17.68
N PHE A 631 32.79 -21.47 -18.91
CA PHE A 631 32.91 -20.04 -19.20
C PHE A 631 31.92 -19.66 -20.31
N MET A 632 30.85 -18.98 -19.92
CA MET A 632 29.82 -18.50 -20.84
C MET A 632 29.57 -16.99 -20.63
N PRO A 633 30.24 -16.13 -21.42
CA PRO A 633 30.05 -14.69 -21.37
C PRO A 633 28.83 -14.25 -22.18
N GLU A 634 28.22 -13.16 -21.72
CA GLU A 634 27.46 -12.22 -22.55
C GLU A 634 27.95 -10.80 -22.28
N LEU A 635 27.99 -9.97 -23.33
CA LEU A 635 28.30 -8.55 -23.21
C LEU A 635 27.10 -7.76 -23.70
N HIS A 636 26.62 -6.80 -22.91
CA HIS A 636 25.44 -6.00 -23.22
C HIS A 636 25.78 -4.51 -23.18
N GLY A 637 25.24 -3.74 -24.12
CA GLY A 637 25.34 -2.29 -24.19
C GLY A 637 24.01 -1.67 -23.79
N GLY A 638 24.04 -0.72 -22.85
CA GLY A 638 22.86 -0.03 -22.33
C GLY A 638 22.68 1.36 -22.94
N ILE A 639 21.50 1.65 -23.46
CA ILE A 639 21.11 2.97 -23.95
C ILE A 639 20.17 3.62 -22.94
N ALA A 640 20.40 4.89 -22.62
CA ALA A 640 19.56 5.70 -21.75
C ALA A 640 18.16 5.78 -22.35
N ASP A 641 17.22 5.11 -21.70
CA ASP A 641 15.80 5.27 -21.93
C ASP A 641 15.31 6.33 -20.93
N SER A 642 14.68 7.40 -21.40
CA SER A 642 14.06 8.34 -20.47
C SER A 642 12.68 8.72 -20.98
N ASN A 643 11.67 7.98 -20.54
CA ASN A 643 10.26 8.35 -20.60
C ASN A 643 9.90 9.54 -19.66
N GLY A 644 10.90 10.26 -19.13
CA GLY A 644 10.72 11.39 -18.21
C GLY A 644 10.83 11.04 -16.72
N SER A 645 10.75 9.76 -16.36
CA SER A 645 11.09 9.24 -15.02
C SER A 645 12.60 9.31 -14.76
N ILE A 646 12.98 9.62 -13.51
CA ILE A 646 14.37 9.53 -13.02
C ILE A 646 14.64 8.22 -12.26
N GLU A 647 13.65 7.33 -12.21
CA GLU A 647 13.77 5.98 -11.66
C GLU A 647 14.08 4.95 -12.75
N PRO A 648 14.74 3.81 -12.41
CA PRO A 648 15.00 2.72 -13.34
C PRO A 648 13.72 2.22 -14.04
N LEU A 649 13.81 1.88 -15.32
CA LEU A 649 12.67 1.43 -16.12
C LEU A 649 12.23 0.04 -15.67
N ILE A 650 10.93 -0.12 -15.45
CA ILE A 650 10.29 -1.40 -15.24
C ILE A 650 9.39 -1.68 -16.45
N GLU A 651 9.59 -2.84 -17.08
CA GLU A 651 8.85 -3.21 -18.28
C GLU A 651 7.57 -3.97 -17.94
N PHE A 652 6.53 -3.76 -18.73
CA PHE A 652 5.39 -4.66 -18.71
C PHE A 652 5.75 -5.95 -19.46
N GLY A 653 5.54 -7.09 -18.81
CA GLY A 653 5.63 -8.41 -19.43
C GLY A 653 4.27 -8.87 -19.97
N THR A 654 3.93 -10.13 -19.74
CA THR A 654 2.61 -10.68 -20.10
C THR A 654 1.49 -9.97 -19.35
N ILE A 655 0.45 -9.58 -20.08
CA ILE A 655 -0.83 -9.11 -19.54
C ILE A 655 -1.86 -10.21 -19.83
N GLU A 656 -2.23 -10.95 -18.80
CA GLU A 656 -3.27 -11.97 -18.88
C GLU A 656 -4.57 -11.35 -18.39
N PHE A 657 -5.47 -11.06 -19.31
CA PHE A 657 -6.79 -10.45 -19.08
C PHE A 657 -7.93 -11.45 -19.32
N ASN A 658 -7.62 -12.66 -19.83
CA ASN A 658 -8.61 -13.67 -20.18
C ASN A 658 -8.15 -15.07 -19.73
N PRO A 659 -8.17 -15.34 -18.41
CA PRO A 659 -7.73 -16.63 -17.89
C PRO A 659 -8.48 -17.80 -18.54
N VAL A 660 -7.77 -18.89 -18.84
CA VAL A 660 -8.35 -20.10 -19.45
C VAL A 660 -9.47 -20.71 -18.61
N SER A 661 -9.38 -20.57 -17.28
CA SER A 661 -10.41 -20.99 -16.32
C SER A 661 -11.65 -20.13 -16.38
N THR A 662 -11.60 -19.01 -17.11
CA THR A 662 -12.57 -17.92 -17.21
C THR A 662 -12.74 -17.07 -15.94
N ASN A 663 -12.12 -17.45 -14.83
CA ASN A 663 -12.19 -16.70 -13.60
C ASN A 663 -11.26 -15.47 -13.66
N GLN A 664 -11.81 -14.26 -13.84
CA GLN A 664 -11.00 -13.04 -13.89
C GLN A 664 -10.21 -12.73 -12.61
N ASP A 665 -10.58 -13.30 -11.46
CA ASP A 665 -9.74 -13.17 -10.26
C ASP A 665 -8.34 -13.83 -10.44
N GLU A 666 -8.17 -14.69 -11.45
CA GLU A 666 -6.91 -15.35 -11.79
C GLU A 666 -6.02 -14.53 -12.73
N GLU A 667 -6.50 -13.41 -13.24
CA GLU A 667 -5.79 -12.58 -14.19
C GLU A 667 -4.56 -11.90 -13.55
N TYR A 668 -3.62 -11.42 -14.37
CA TYR A 668 -2.41 -10.81 -13.85
C TYR A 668 -1.70 -9.86 -14.83
N ILE A 669 -0.87 -8.99 -14.24
CA ILE A 669 0.05 -8.10 -14.93
C ILE A 669 1.47 -8.47 -14.52
N GLU A 670 2.36 -8.72 -15.47
CA GLU A 670 3.80 -8.85 -15.21
C GLU A 670 4.51 -7.50 -15.26
N LEU A 671 5.30 -7.23 -14.22
CA LEU A 671 6.30 -6.17 -14.19
C LEU A 671 7.69 -6.80 -14.14
N VAL A 672 8.51 -6.53 -15.13
CA VAL A 672 9.82 -7.14 -15.35
C VAL A 672 10.92 -6.12 -15.06
N ASN A 673 11.82 -6.47 -14.16
CA ASN A 673 13.00 -5.65 -13.90
C ASN A 673 14.19 -6.16 -14.72
N ASN A 674 14.40 -5.56 -15.89
CA ASN A 674 15.52 -5.88 -16.78
C ASN A 674 16.84 -5.16 -16.41
N ASN A 675 16.85 -4.37 -15.33
CA ASN A 675 18.05 -3.67 -14.86
C ASN A 675 19.00 -4.63 -14.13
N GLY A 676 20.31 -4.33 -14.15
CA GLY A 676 21.34 -5.05 -13.38
C GLY A 676 21.29 -4.82 -11.86
N ILE A 677 20.26 -4.12 -11.36
CA ILE A 677 20.07 -3.78 -9.95
C ILE A 677 18.66 -4.18 -9.50
N ALA A 678 18.49 -4.48 -8.21
CA ALA A 678 17.16 -4.51 -7.63
C ALA A 678 16.54 -3.10 -7.66
N VAL A 679 15.23 -2.98 -7.92
CA VAL A 679 14.51 -1.70 -8.02
C VAL A 679 13.37 -1.69 -7.01
N ASP A 680 13.36 -0.68 -6.15
CA ASP A 680 12.28 -0.42 -5.21
C ASP A 680 11.14 0.29 -5.94
N VAL A 681 10.01 -0.39 -6.06
CA VAL A 681 8.78 0.10 -6.69
C VAL A 681 7.70 0.43 -5.64
N SER A 682 8.11 0.59 -4.38
CA SER A 682 7.21 0.99 -3.30
C SER A 682 6.49 2.29 -3.64
N ASN A 683 5.17 2.28 -3.47
CA ASN A 683 4.26 3.40 -3.70
C ASN A 683 4.17 3.87 -5.18
N TRP A 684 4.72 3.09 -6.12
CA TRP A 684 4.44 3.29 -7.54
C TRP A 684 3.00 2.88 -7.86
N LYS A 685 2.45 3.39 -8.96
CA LYS A 685 1.04 3.19 -9.29
C LYS A 685 0.87 2.56 -10.66
N VAL A 686 -0.05 1.62 -10.78
CA VAL A 686 -0.57 1.14 -12.06
C VAL A 686 -1.95 1.77 -12.27
N LYS A 687 -2.17 2.34 -13.46
CA LYS A 687 -3.41 3.02 -13.87
C LYS A 687 -3.82 2.63 -15.29
N GLY A 688 -5.03 3.03 -15.69
CA GLY A 688 -5.56 2.96 -17.06
C GLY A 688 -6.62 1.88 -17.24
N GLY A 689 -6.33 0.67 -16.76
CA GLY A 689 -7.28 -0.45 -16.70
C GLY A 689 -7.64 -0.86 -15.28
N VAL A 690 -6.62 -1.11 -14.48
CA VAL A 690 -6.75 -1.42 -13.05
C VAL A 690 -6.18 -0.27 -12.22
N GLU A 691 -6.65 -0.16 -10.97
CA GLU A 691 -6.08 0.77 -10.01
C GLU A 691 -5.24 0.02 -8.99
N PHE A 692 -3.94 0.32 -8.95
CA PHE A 692 -3.06 -0.24 -7.93
C PHE A 692 -2.02 0.75 -7.44
N GLU A 693 -1.86 0.82 -6.11
CA GLU A 693 -0.68 1.42 -5.48
C GLU A 693 0.16 0.30 -4.89
N ILE A 694 1.36 0.11 -5.43
CA ILE A 694 2.23 -1.01 -5.08
C ILE A 694 2.68 -0.83 -3.62
N PRO A 695 2.41 -1.80 -2.71
CA PRO A 695 2.70 -1.66 -1.29
C PRO A 695 4.18 -1.41 -0.99
N ALA A 696 4.42 -0.65 0.08
CA ALA A 696 5.76 -0.39 0.60
C ALA A 696 6.54 -1.67 0.95
N GLY A 697 7.81 -1.72 0.54
CA GLY A 697 8.67 -2.90 0.64
C GLY A 697 8.70 -3.77 -0.62
N THR A 698 7.93 -3.43 -1.65
CA THR A 698 7.96 -4.16 -2.92
C THR A 698 9.21 -3.76 -3.69
N VAL A 699 10.18 -4.66 -3.74
CA VAL A 699 11.42 -4.50 -4.49
C VAL A 699 11.54 -5.64 -5.48
N ILE A 700 11.70 -5.33 -6.76
CA ILE A 700 11.90 -6.33 -7.80
C ILE A 700 13.41 -6.56 -7.95
N PRO A 701 13.96 -7.75 -7.68
CA PRO A 701 15.38 -8.04 -7.89
C PRO A 701 15.78 -7.87 -9.36
N ALA A 702 17.08 -7.74 -9.62
CA ALA A 702 17.60 -7.69 -10.99
C ALA A 702 17.22 -8.97 -11.76
N GLY A 703 16.65 -8.82 -12.96
CA GLY A 703 16.21 -9.92 -13.82
C GLY A 703 14.95 -10.66 -13.36
N TRP A 704 14.24 -10.15 -12.35
CA TRP A 704 13.05 -10.81 -11.79
C TRP A 704 11.75 -10.20 -12.33
N THR A 705 10.69 -11.01 -12.26
CA THR A 705 9.31 -10.61 -12.56
C THR A 705 8.49 -10.50 -11.27
N LEU A 706 7.72 -9.43 -11.16
CA LEU A 706 6.65 -9.23 -10.20
C LEU A 706 5.31 -9.44 -10.90
N TYR A 707 4.45 -10.27 -10.33
CA TYR A 707 3.08 -10.47 -10.78
C TYR A 707 2.13 -9.65 -9.92
N LEU A 708 1.36 -8.77 -10.54
CA LEU A 708 0.24 -8.08 -9.91
C LEU A 708 -1.04 -8.84 -10.23
N SER A 709 -1.90 -9.05 -9.24
CA SER A 709 -3.15 -9.81 -9.40
C SER A 709 -4.27 -9.20 -8.57
N PRO A 710 -5.55 -9.31 -8.99
CA PRO A 710 -6.68 -8.88 -8.16
C PRO A 710 -6.89 -9.83 -6.98
N ASN A 711 -6.42 -11.08 -7.07
CA ASN A 711 -6.56 -12.07 -6.00
C ASN A 711 -5.42 -13.11 -6.01
N ALA A 712 -4.48 -12.99 -5.07
CA ALA A 712 -3.36 -13.93 -5.00
C ALA A 712 -3.76 -15.40 -4.74
N LYS A 713 -4.89 -15.68 -4.09
CA LYS A 713 -5.36 -17.07 -3.92
C LYS A 713 -5.83 -17.66 -5.24
N SER A 714 -6.62 -16.91 -5.99
CA SER A 714 -7.08 -17.31 -7.32
C SER A 714 -5.89 -17.48 -8.27
N PHE A 715 -4.96 -16.51 -8.31
CA PHE A 715 -3.70 -16.64 -9.05
C PHE A 715 -2.94 -17.92 -8.71
N ARG A 716 -2.79 -18.24 -7.41
CA ARG A 716 -2.09 -19.46 -6.98
C ARG A 716 -2.86 -20.75 -7.25
N ALA A 717 -4.17 -20.68 -7.48
CA ALA A 717 -5.03 -21.81 -7.79
C ALA A 717 -5.12 -22.11 -9.30
N ARG A 718 -4.55 -21.25 -10.15
CA ARG A 718 -4.53 -21.41 -11.61
C ARG A 718 -4.09 -22.81 -12.05
N THR A 719 -4.75 -23.36 -13.05
CA THR A 719 -4.40 -24.67 -13.62
C THR A 719 -3.22 -24.62 -14.59
N THR A 720 -2.90 -23.43 -15.10
CA THR A 720 -1.79 -23.18 -16.03
C THR A 720 -0.89 -22.09 -15.47
N GLY A 721 0.43 -22.28 -15.62
CA GLY A 721 1.43 -21.31 -15.17
C GLY A 721 1.19 -19.91 -15.76
N PRO A 722 1.54 -18.84 -15.04
CA PRO A 722 2.07 -18.84 -13.67
C PRO A 722 1.00 -19.27 -12.64
N THR A 723 1.40 -20.02 -11.62
CA THR A 723 0.52 -20.57 -10.56
C THR A 723 1.28 -20.76 -9.24
N GLY A 724 0.61 -21.24 -8.19
CA GLY A 724 1.24 -21.59 -6.92
C GLY A 724 2.24 -22.75 -7.07
N GLY A 725 3.20 -22.83 -6.15
CA GLY A 725 4.20 -23.90 -6.16
C GLY A 725 5.36 -23.66 -7.13
N GLN A 726 5.51 -22.44 -7.65
CA GLN A 726 6.53 -22.08 -8.66
C GLN A 726 7.51 -20.99 -8.20
N GLY A 727 7.35 -20.45 -6.98
CA GLY A 727 8.22 -19.38 -6.48
C GLY A 727 7.93 -18.00 -7.10
N ASN A 728 6.72 -17.79 -7.62
CA ASN A 728 6.30 -16.54 -8.25
C ASN A 728 6.21 -15.41 -7.22
N PHE A 729 6.82 -14.26 -7.53
CA PHE A 729 6.68 -13.07 -6.68
C PHE A 729 5.37 -12.35 -7.01
N VAL A 730 4.34 -12.56 -6.18
CA VAL A 730 2.98 -12.02 -6.39
C VAL A 730 2.67 -10.93 -5.38
N VAL A 731 2.05 -9.84 -5.85
CA VAL A 731 1.53 -8.76 -5.01
C VAL A 731 0.09 -8.46 -5.41
N SER A 732 -0.80 -8.34 -4.42
CA SER A 732 -2.25 -8.22 -4.60
C SER A 732 -2.87 -7.48 -3.40
N PRO A 733 -4.15 -7.09 -3.44
CA PRO A 733 -5.03 -7.05 -4.61
C PRO A 733 -4.99 -5.68 -5.30
N TYR A 734 -4.89 -5.65 -6.63
CA TYR A 734 -5.32 -4.46 -7.35
C TYR A 734 -6.84 -4.36 -7.42
N LYS A 735 -7.36 -3.16 -7.72
CA LYS A 735 -8.79 -2.91 -7.85
C LYS A 735 -9.21 -2.91 -9.32
N GLY A 736 -10.40 -3.47 -9.57
CA GLY A 736 -10.93 -3.65 -10.92
C GLY A 736 -10.45 -4.96 -11.54
N HIS A 737 -10.82 -5.16 -12.81
CA HIS A 737 -10.32 -6.24 -13.64
C HIS A 737 -9.86 -5.68 -14.99
N LEU A 738 -8.94 -6.39 -15.62
CA LEU A 738 -8.47 -6.06 -16.97
C LEU A 738 -9.63 -6.21 -17.97
N SER A 739 -9.79 -5.20 -18.82
CA SER A 739 -10.85 -5.18 -19.82
C SER A 739 -10.63 -6.16 -20.97
N ASN A 740 -11.63 -6.98 -21.25
CA ASN A 740 -11.64 -7.82 -22.44
C ASN A 740 -11.70 -7.03 -23.76
N LEU A 741 -11.99 -5.74 -23.72
CA LEU A 741 -11.98 -4.84 -24.88
C LEU A 741 -10.56 -4.34 -25.23
N GLY A 742 -9.58 -4.55 -24.34
CA GLY A 742 -8.24 -3.99 -24.46
C GLY A 742 -8.16 -2.58 -23.90
N GLU A 743 -7.02 -2.25 -23.33
CA GLU A 743 -6.78 -0.95 -22.69
C GLU A 743 -5.28 -0.63 -22.62
N THR A 744 -4.98 0.60 -22.22
CA THR A 744 -3.61 1.06 -21.94
C THR A 744 -3.36 1.00 -20.44
N LEU A 745 -2.29 0.33 -20.03
CA LEU A 745 -1.80 0.32 -18.65
C LEU A 745 -0.59 1.26 -18.55
N THR A 746 -0.57 2.09 -17.52
CA THR A 746 0.52 3.02 -17.25
C THR A 746 1.10 2.77 -15.86
N LEU A 747 2.42 2.65 -15.79
CA LEU A 747 3.20 2.57 -14.55
C LEU A 747 3.76 3.96 -14.22
N ILE A 748 3.35 4.50 -13.08
CA ILE A 748 3.73 5.81 -12.55
C ILE A 748 4.68 5.60 -11.37
N ASP A 749 5.82 6.28 -11.37
CA ASP A 749 6.81 6.22 -10.30
C ASP A 749 6.34 6.94 -9.02
N GLN A 750 7.15 6.84 -7.96
CA GLN A 750 6.87 7.50 -6.67
C GLN A 750 6.84 9.03 -6.73
N HIS A 751 7.37 9.65 -7.79
CA HIS A 751 7.37 11.10 -8.02
C HIS A 751 6.18 11.56 -8.87
N GLY A 752 5.31 10.65 -9.30
CA GLY A 752 4.17 10.95 -10.16
C GLY A 752 4.53 11.05 -11.64
N MET A 753 5.73 10.61 -12.03
CA MET A 753 6.17 10.60 -13.43
C MET A 753 5.88 9.24 -14.06
N GLU A 754 5.55 9.25 -15.36
CA GLU A 754 5.40 8.01 -16.11
C GLU A 754 6.75 7.30 -16.23
N ASN A 755 6.81 6.06 -15.72
CA ASN A 755 7.95 5.19 -15.89
C ASN A 755 7.83 4.41 -17.20
N ASN A 756 6.65 3.80 -17.43
CA ASN A 756 6.37 3.02 -18.63
C ASN A 756 4.86 2.90 -18.89
N PHE A 757 4.48 2.49 -20.09
CA PHE A 757 3.12 2.12 -20.44
C PHE A 757 3.10 0.96 -21.43
N THR A 758 1.98 0.24 -21.49
CA THR A 758 1.72 -0.79 -22.50
C THR A 758 0.25 -0.75 -22.90
N SER A 759 -0.08 -1.30 -24.07
CA SER A 759 -1.47 -1.51 -24.48
C SER A 759 -1.63 -2.92 -25.00
N TYR A 760 -2.71 -3.58 -24.62
CA TYR A 760 -3.04 -4.90 -25.14
C TYR A 760 -4.34 -4.83 -25.93
N VAL A 761 -4.44 -5.67 -26.95
CA VAL A 761 -5.63 -5.78 -27.79
C VAL A 761 -6.57 -6.77 -27.12
N GLY A 762 -7.80 -6.33 -26.85
CA GLY A 762 -8.83 -7.18 -26.29
C GLY A 762 -9.32 -8.26 -27.26
N ASN A 763 -10.10 -9.19 -26.73
CA ASN A 763 -10.84 -10.18 -27.51
C ASN A 763 -12.23 -10.38 -26.87
N PRO A 764 -13.08 -9.35 -26.92
CA PRO A 764 -14.37 -9.35 -26.25
C PRO A 764 -15.36 -10.30 -26.91
N THR A 765 -16.31 -10.81 -26.14
CA THR A 765 -17.51 -11.46 -26.70
C THR A 765 -18.53 -10.42 -27.18
N GLU A 766 -19.47 -10.81 -28.05
CA GLU A 766 -20.55 -9.91 -28.51
C GLU A 766 -21.35 -9.34 -27.32
N GLN A 767 -21.51 -10.11 -26.25
CA GLN A 767 -22.17 -9.70 -25.02
C GLN A 767 -21.36 -8.62 -24.30
N GLN A 768 -20.04 -8.73 -24.25
CA GLN A 768 -19.17 -7.71 -23.66
C GLN A 768 -19.19 -6.40 -24.47
N GLU A 769 -19.32 -6.49 -25.80
CA GLU A 769 -19.41 -5.31 -26.67
C GLU A 769 -20.78 -4.61 -26.62
N HIS A 770 -21.87 -5.37 -26.42
CA HIS A 770 -23.22 -4.89 -26.73
C HIS A 770 -24.28 -5.07 -25.64
N LEU A 771 -24.00 -5.77 -24.53
CA LEU A 771 -24.96 -5.91 -23.43
C LEU A 771 -24.65 -4.89 -22.33
N ILE A 772 -25.63 -4.06 -21.98
CA ILE A 772 -25.50 -3.04 -20.95
C ILE A 772 -26.61 -3.11 -19.91
N ILE A 773 -26.33 -2.71 -18.68
CA ILE A 773 -27.35 -2.45 -17.66
C ILE A 773 -27.94 -1.06 -17.96
N SER A 774 -29.20 -1.02 -18.39
CA SER A 774 -29.87 0.22 -18.79
C SER A 774 -30.67 0.88 -17.68
N GLU A 775 -31.15 0.10 -16.71
CA GLU A 775 -31.99 0.63 -15.62
C GLU A 775 -31.90 -0.25 -14.37
N ILE A 776 -31.91 0.37 -13.18
CA ILE A 776 -31.89 -0.32 -11.88
C ILE A 776 -32.97 0.29 -10.98
N MET A 777 -33.88 -0.54 -10.49
CA MET A 777 -34.86 -0.20 -9.45
C MET A 777 -34.47 -0.88 -8.16
N TYR A 778 -33.72 -0.18 -7.29
CA TYR A 778 -33.21 -0.73 -6.04
C TYR A 778 -34.05 -0.38 -4.80
N HIS A 779 -34.98 0.60 -4.89
CA HIS A 779 -35.82 0.99 -3.75
C HIS A 779 -37.28 1.27 -4.18
N PRO A 780 -38.03 0.26 -4.63
CA PRO A 780 -39.41 0.43 -5.07
C PRO A 780 -40.40 0.59 -3.90
N GLU A 781 -41.36 1.49 -4.05
CA GLU A 781 -42.47 1.68 -3.11
C GLU A 781 -43.67 0.75 -3.45
N PRO A 782 -44.47 0.29 -2.47
CA PRO A 782 -44.38 0.57 -1.03
C PRO A 782 -43.68 -0.51 -0.18
N ASP A 783 -43.36 -1.68 -0.74
CA ASP A 783 -42.91 -2.86 0.03
C ASP A 783 -41.48 -3.33 -0.27
N GLY A 784 -40.79 -2.69 -1.22
CA GLY A 784 -39.44 -3.07 -1.64
C GLY A 784 -39.38 -4.35 -2.50
N LEU A 785 -40.49 -4.97 -2.88
CA LEU A 785 -40.48 -6.27 -3.58
C LEU A 785 -40.42 -6.16 -5.10
N ALA A 786 -40.81 -5.02 -5.68
CA ALA A 786 -40.85 -4.81 -7.13
C ALA A 786 -39.50 -4.36 -7.73
N GLU A 787 -38.38 -4.81 -7.15
CA GLU A 787 -37.02 -4.49 -7.60
C GLU A 787 -36.74 -5.15 -8.94
N TYR A 788 -35.96 -4.48 -9.79
CA TYR A 788 -35.50 -5.05 -11.06
C TYR A 788 -34.16 -4.47 -11.53
N ILE A 789 -33.48 -5.26 -12.37
CA ILE A 789 -32.39 -4.81 -13.23
C ILE A 789 -32.83 -5.03 -14.69
N GLU A 790 -32.67 -4.01 -15.51
CA GLU A 790 -32.91 -4.08 -16.95
C GLU A 790 -31.58 -4.16 -17.72
N LEU A 791 -31.50 -5.12 -18.65
CA LEU A 791 -30.42 -5.23 -19.62
C LEU A 791 -30.92 -4.84 -21.03
N MET A 792 -30.07 -4.17 -21.79
CA MET A 792 -30.34 -3.78 -23.18
C MET A 792 -29.23 -4.29 -24.11
N ASN A 793 -29.61 -4.84 -25.26
CA ASN A 793 -28.71 -5.05 -26.38
C ASN A 793 -28.61 -3.75 -27.18
N VAL A 794 -27.44 -3.10 -27.14
CA VAL A 794 -27.19 -1.83 -27.81
C VAL A 794 -26.67 -1.98 -29.23
N SER A 795 -26.51 -3.21 -29.73
CA SER A 795 -26.16 -3.45 -31.13
C SER A 795 -27.29 -3.03 -32.06
N ASP A 796 -26.93 -2.49 -33.22
CA ASP A 796 -27.87 -2.18 -34.30
C ASP A 796 -28.18 -3.40 -35.19
N SER A 797 -27.39 -4.48 -35.09
CA SER A 797 -27.48 -5.61 -36.02
C SER A 797 -27.27 -7.00 -35.43
N VAL A 798 -26.67 -7.12 -34.25
CA VAL A 798 -26.35 -8.41 -33.63
C VAL A 798 -27.44 -8.82 -32.65
N THR A 799 -27.91 -10.06 -32.75
CA THR A 799 -28.76 -10.67 -31.71
C THR A 799 -27.87 -11.40 -30.72
N LEU A 800 -27.92 -11.01 -29.45
CA LEU A 800 -27.08 -11.60 -28.41
C LEU A 800 -27.67 -12.91 -27.91
N ASP A 801 -26.81 -13.92 -27.71
CA ASP A 801 -27.13 -15.10 -26.91
C ASP A 801 -26.94 -14.78 -25.43
N LEU A 802 -27.94 -15.08 -24.59
CA LEU A 802 -27.86 -14.86 -23.15
C LEU A 802 -27.55 -16.15 -22.38
N ALA A 803 -27.46 -17.31 -23.03
CA ALA A 803 -27.13 -18.55 -22.34
C ALA A 803 -25.78 -18.43 -21.62
N GLY A 804 -25.74 -18.74 -20.31
CA GLY A 804 -24.55 -18.62 -19.47
C GLY A 804 -24.22 -17.21 -18.98
N VAL A 805 -24.91 -16.17 -19.46
CA VAL A 805 -24.80 -14.82 -18.88
C VAL A 805 -25.36 -14.85 -17.46
N LYS A 806 -24.68 -14.22 -16.51
CA LYS A 806 -25.09 -14.27 -15.09
C LYS A 806 -24.61 -13.09 -14.28
N PHE A 807 -25.33 -12.79 -13.20
CA PHE A 807 -24.85 -11.92 -12.15
C PHE A 807 -24.10 -12.73 -11.09
N THR A 808 -22.90 -12.26 -10.72
CA THR A 808 -22.05 -12.87 -9.68
C THR A 808 -21.79 -11.93 -8.50
N ASN A 809 -22.33 -10.72 -8.54
CA ASN A 809 -22.34 -9.78 -7.42
C ASN A 809 -23.62 -8.93 -7.42
N GLY A 810 -24.05 -8.53 -6.23
CA GLY A 810 -25.32 -7.86 -5.95
C GLY A 810 -26.50 -8.81 -5.89
N ILE A 811 -26.91 -9.33 -7.05
CA ILE A 811 -27.95 -10.35 -7.15
C ILE A 811 -27.38 -11.67 -7.66
N ASP A 812 -28.06 -12.77 -7.33
CA ASP A 812 -27.78 -14.06 -7.95
C ASP A 812 -28.80 -14.30 -9.06
N PHE A 813 -28.35 -14.33 -10.32
CA PHE A 813 -29.21 -14.71 -11.45
C PHE A 813 -28.38 -15.31 -12.59
N ASP A 814 -28.87 -16.39 -13.19
CA ASP A 814 -28.25 -17.06 -14.35
C ASP A 814 -29.29 -17.19 -15.45
N PHE A 815 -28.98 -16.68 -16.64
CA PHE A 815 -29.87 -16.77 -17.80
C PHE A 815 -30.01 -18.20 -18.35
N THR A 816 -29.16 -19.14 -17.89
CA THR A 816 -29.24 -20.56 -18.23
C THR A 816 -30.57 -21.15 -17.76
N GLY A 817 -31.44 -21.49 -18.72
CA GLY A 817 -32.78 -22.01 -18.44
C GLY A 817 -33.84 -20.93 -18.13
N SER A 818 -33.50 -19.65 -18.30
CA SER A 818 -34.44 -18.54 -18.23
C SER A 818 -35.44 -18.55 -19.39
N SER A 819 -36.51 -17.76 -19.28
CA SER A 819 -37.53 -17.62 -20.33
C SER A 819 -37.04 -16.84 -21.56
N VAL A 820 -35.95 -16.07 -21.41
CA VAL A 820 -35.37 -15.22 -22.45
C VAL A 820 -33.90 -15.57 -22.64
N THR A 821 -33.61 -16.39 -23.66
CA THR A 821 -32.24 -16.86 -23.92
C THR A 821 -31.53 -16.10 -25.04
N SER A 822 -32.18 -15.13 -25.68
CA SER A 822 -31.56 -14.26 -26.68
C SER A 822 -32.20 -12.89 -26.71
N LEU A 823 -31.43 -11.89 -27.14
CA LEU A 823 -31.82 -10.48 -27.14
C LEU A 823 -31.54 -9.83 -28.50
N ALA A 824 -32.58 -9.50 -29.25
CA ALA A 824 -32.47 -8.84 -30.55
C ALA A 824 -31.84 -7.43 -30.44
N PRO A 825 -31.32 -6.85 -31.54
CA PRO A 825 -30.90 -5.44 -31.60
C PRO A 825 -31.91 -4.49 -30.97
N GLY A 826 -31.47 -3.63 -30.05
CA GLY A 826 -32.32 -2.70 -29.30
C GLY A 826 -33.27 -3.36 -28.28
N GLY A 827 -33.25 -4.68 -28.15
CA GLY A 827 -34.09 -5.44 -27.23
C GLY A 827 -33.73 -5.19 -25.77
N ARG A 828 -34.75 -5.24 -24.89
CA ARG A 828 -34.62 -5.10 -23.44
C ARG A 828 -35.12 -6.35 -22.73
N VAL A 829 -34.50 -6.70 -21.61
CA VAL A 829 -34.87 -7.86 -20.78
C VAL A 829 -34.74 -7.50 -19.31
N LEU A 830 -35.65 -8.01 -18.49
CA LEU A 830 -35.78 -7.69 -17.07
C LEU A 830 -35.44 -8.91 -16.20
N VAL A 831 -34.68 -8.68 -15.14
CA VAL A 831 -34.50 -9.62 -14.03
C VAL A 831 -35.10 -8.98 -12.79
N VAL A 832 -36.00 -9.68 -12.10
CA VAL A 832 -36.84 -9.09 -11.05
C VAL A 832 -36.67 -9.79 -9.71
N ARG A 833 -36.95 -9.14 -8.59
CA ARG A 833 -36.90 -9.78 -7.27
C ARG A 833 -38.07 -10.73 -7.02
N ASP A 834 -39.30 -10.25 -7.22
CA ASP A 834 -40.53 -11.01 -7.05
C ASP A 834 -41.45 -10.76 -8.26
N LEU A 835 -41.76 -11.83 -9.00
CA LEU A 835 -42.55 -11.72 -10.22
C LEU A 835 -43.98 -11.21 -9.96
N ALA A 836 -44.62 -11.67 -8.88
CA ALA A 836 -46.00 -11.30 -8.59
C ALA A 836 -46.10 -9.84 -8.13
N ALA A 837 -45.15 -9.36 -7.33
CA ALA A 837 -45.06 -7.96 -6.94
C ALA A 837 -44.73 -7.06 -8.14
N PHE A 838 -43.81 -7.50 -9.00
CA PHE A 838 -43.45 -6.79 -10.22
C PHE A 838 -44.65 -6.66 -11.18
N GLU A 839 -45.37 -7.75 -11.46
CA GLU A 839 -46.56 -7.71 -12.33
C GLU A 839 -47.70 -6.90 -11.72
N LEU A 840 -47.83 -6.87 -10.39
CA LEU A 840 -48.78 -6.00 -9.70
C LEU A 840 -48.44 -4.51 -9.87
N ALA A 841 -47.15 -4.17 -9.85
CA ALA A 841 -46.68 -2.80 -10.00
C ALA A 841 -46.69 -2.31 -11.46
N TYR A 842 -46.26 -3.15 -12.41
CA TYR A 842 -45.98 -2.75 -13.79
C TYR A 842 -46.88 -3.40 -14.86
N GLY A 843 -47.69 -4.39 -14.47
CA GLY A 843 -48.54 -5.16 -15.39
C GLY A 843 -47.88 -6.43 -15.93
N GLU A 844 -48.71 -7.32 -16.50
CA GLU A 844 -48.27 -8.58 -17.12
C GLU A 844 -47.73 -8.36 -18.54
N GLY A 845 -46.84 -9.23 -19.01
CA GLY A 845 -46.39 -9.31 -20.41
C GLY A 845 -45.11 -8.55 -20.77
N LEU A 846 -44.43 -7.94 -19.79
CA LEU A 846 -43.08 -7.38 -19.93
C LEU A 846 -42.03 -8.50 -20.12
N PRO A 847 -40.86 -8.22 -20.75
CA PRO A 847 -39.86 -9.23 -21.08
C PRO A 847 -39.03 -9.68 -19.86
N VAL A 848 -39.67 -10.32 -18.89
CA VAL A 848 -39.02 -10.83 -17.68
C VAL A 848 -38.33 -12.18 -17.96
N ALA A 849 -37.01 -12.24 -17.79
CA ALA A 849 -36.20 -13.45 -17.92
C ALA A 849 -36.37 -14.40 -16.73
N GLY A 850 -36.54 -13.86 -15.52
CA GLY A 850 -36.74 -14.64 -14.31
C GLY A 850 -36.58 -13.83 -13.03
N VAL A 851 -36.55 -14.54 -11.91
CA VAL A 851 -36.46 -13.97 -10.56
C VAL A 851 -35.07 -14.13 -9.96
N PHE A 852 -34.66 -13.19 -9.09
CA PHE A 852 -33.43 -13.31 -8.29
C PHE A 852 -33.41 -14.65 -7.53
N ALA A 853 -32.25 -15.28 -7.46
CA ALA A 853 -32.01 -16.54 -6.78
C ALA A 853 -31.45 -16.32 -5.35
N ASN A 854 -31.38 -17.40 -4.58
CA ASN A 854 -30.79 -17.45 -3.23
C ASN A 854 -31.29 -16.40 -2.24
N SER A 855 -32.51 -15.87 -2.45
CA SER A 855 -33.09 -14.78 -1.65
C SER A 855 -32.25 -13.50 -1.63
N THR A 856 -31.48 -13.26 -2.70
CA THR A 856 -30.76 -12.00 -2.91
C THR A 856 -31.74 -10.86 -3.23
N SER A 857 -31.33 -9.62 -2.96
CA SER A 857 -32.07 -8.38 -3.23
C SER A 857 -31.09 -7.24 -3.42
N LEU A 858 -31.53 -6.17 -4.05
CA LEU A 858 -30.72 -4.97 -4.20
C LEU A 858 -30.60 -4.21 -2.87
N SER A 859 -29.46 -3.56 -2.65
CA SER A 859 -29.17 -2.73 -1.47
C SER A 859 -29.64 -1.30 -1.68
N ASN A 860 -30.53 -0.83 -0.81
CA ASN A 860 -31.01 0.55 -0.84
C ASN A 860 -29.91 1.59 -0.59
N ALA A 861 -28.79 1.20 0.03
CA ALA A 861 -27.63 2.08 0.27
C ALA A 861 -26.57 2.02 -0.87
N GLY A 862 -26.88 1.32 -1.95
CA GLY A 862 -25.92 0.96 -2.99
C GLY A 862 -25.18 -0.34 -2.72
N GLU A 863 -24.65 -0.94 -3.79
CA GLU A 863 -23.77 -2.12 -3.77
C GLU A 863 -23.01 -2.25 -5.10
N LYS A 864 -22.16 -3.27 -5.18
CA LYS A 864 -21.45 -3.66 -6.40
C LYS A 864 -22.28 -4.64 -7.22
N LEU A 865 -22.45 -4.37 -8.51
CA LEU A 865 -23.02 -5.29 -9.48
C LEU A 865 -21.90 -5.85 -10.36
N LYS A 866 -21.97 -7.15 -10.67
CA LYS A 866 -21.08 -7.80 -11.64
C LYS A 866 -21.88 -8.71 -12.55
N LEU A 867 -21.87 -8.41 -13.85
CA LEU A 867 -22.48 -9.19 -14.92
C LEU A 867 -21.37 -9.85 -15.74
N GLU A 868 -21.46 -11.16 -15.93
CA GLU A 868 -20.47 -11.98 -16.62
C GLU A 868 -21.11 -12.73 -17.80
N ASP A 869 -20.33 -13.01 -18.84
CA ASP A 869 -20.75 -13.84 -19.97
C ASP A 869 -20.58 -15.35 -19.69
N ALA A 870 -20.93 -16.17 -20.68
CA ALA A 870 -20.83 -17.64 -20.59
C ALA A 870 -19.40 -18.16 -20.41
N SER A 871 -18.40 -17.33 -20.74
CA SER A 871 -16.98 -17.60 -20.54
C SER A 871 -16.47 -16.83 -19.32
N ASN A 872 -17.32 -16.58 -18.32
CA ASN A 872 -17.11 -15.80 -17.09
C ASN A 872 -16.32 -14.48 -17.27
N GLY A 873 -16.28 -13.93 -18.49
CA GLY A 873 -15.67 -12.65 -18.77
C GLY A 873 -16.59 -11.55 -18.27
N THR A 874 -16.03 -10.51 -17.63
CA THR A 874 -16.84 -9.39 -17.14
C THR A 874 -17.46 -8.63 -18.30
N ILE A 875 -18.79 -8.55 -18.34
CA ILE A 875 -19.55 -7.69 -19.25
C ILE A 875 -19.60 -6.27 -18.67
N LYS A 876 -20.05 -6.13 -17.41
CA LYS A 876 -20.03 -4.87 -16.65
C LYS A 876 -19.78 -5.15 -15.17
N GLU A 877 -18.97 -4.30 -14.53
CA GLU A 877 -18.71 -4.33 -13.10
C GLU A 877 -18.61 -2.90 -12.57
N PHE A 878 -19.54 -2.50 -11.68
CA PHE A 878 -19.54 -1.16 -11.08
C PHE A 878 -20.34 -1.17 -9.77
N SER A 879 -20.21 -0.11 -8.98
CA SER A 879 -21.04 0.09 -7.78
C SER A 879 -21.96 1.28 -7.96
N TYR A 880 -23.25 1.10 -7.68
CA TYR A 880 -24.21 2.21 -7.59
C TYR A 880 -24.33 2.71 -6.15
N ASN A 881 -24.86 3.91 -5.95
CA ASN A 881 -25.04 4.50 -4.62
C ASN A 881 -26.35 5.29 -4.50
N ASP A 882 -26.78 5.54 -3.27
CA ASP A 882 -27.95 6.34 -2.89
C ASP A 882 -27.62 7.83 -2.67
N LYS A 883 -26.33 8.20 -2.68
CA LYS A 883 -25.86 9.56 -2.40
C LYS A 883 -25.23 10.22 -3.61
N SER A 884 -25.37 11.54 -3.65
CA SER A 884 -24.67 12.41 -4.59
C SER A 884 -23.19 12.01 -4.71
N PRO A 885 -22.64 11.88 -5.93
CA PRO A 885 -23.19 12.33 -7.20
C PRO A 885 -24.20 11.38 -7.90
N TRP A 886 -24.57 10.26 -7.30
CA TRP A 886 -25.64 9.39 -7.83
C TRP A 886 -27.04 10.01 -7.65
N PRO A 887 -28.05 9.61 -8.44
CA PRO A 887 -29.40 10.17 -8.34
C PRO A 887 -30.11 9.87 -7.00
N VAL A 888 -30.14 10.85 -6.09
CA VAL A 888 -30.73 10.72 -4.73
C VAL A 888 -32.25 10.48 -4.73
N ALA A 889 -32.95 10.89 -5.80
CA ALA A 889 -34.39 10.68 -5.92
C ALA A 889 -34.76 9.19 -5.99
N ALA A 890 -33.83 8.32 -6.40
CA ALA A 890 -34.07 6.88 -6.50
C ALA A 890 -34.21 6.21 -5.14
N ASP A 891 -33.55 6.72 -4.09
CA ASP A 891 -33.66 6.15 -2.74
C ASP A 891 -34.91 6.63 -1.99
N THR A 892 -35.35 7.88 -2.20
CA THR A 892 -36.33 8.52 -1.31
C THR A 892 -37.74 8.62 -1.86
N LEU A 893 -37.93 8.40 -3.16
CA LEU A 893 -39.19 8.69 -3.84
C LEU A 893 -39.64 7.58 -4.82
N GLY A 894 -39.00 6.40 -4.77
CA GLY A 894 -39.37 5.23 -5.57
C GLY A 894 -39.03 5.34 -7.06
N TYR A 895 -38.04 6.16 -7.42
CA TYR A 895 -37.54 6.24 -8.81
C TYR A 895 -36.48 5.17 -9.07
N SER A 896 -36.37 4.71 -10.31
CA SER A 896 -35.19 3.97 -10.77
C SER A 896 -34.03 4.90 -11.11
N ILE A 897 -32.82 4.36 -11.16
CA ILE A 897 -31.71 4.97 -11.88
C ILE A 897 -31.66 4.42 -13.31
N THR A 898 -31.59 5.31 -14.29
CA THR A 898 -31.57 5.01 -15.73
C THR A 898 -30.25 5.49 -16.32
N LEU A 899 -29.60 4.62 -17.10
CA LEU A 899 -28.37 4.97 -17.81
C LEU A 899 -28.71 5.90 -18.98
N ARG A 900 -27.97 7.00 -19.09
CA ARG A 900 -28.10 7.96 -20.18
C ARG A 900 -27.53 7.36 -21.47
N ALA A 901 -28.26 7.51 -22.56
CA ALA A 901 -27.85 7.18 -23.91
C ALA A 901 -27.17 5.80 -23.99
N PRO A 902 -27.83 4.72 -23.56
CA PRO A 902 -27.20 3.40 -23.45
C PRO A 902 -26.57 2.93 -24.77
N GLY A 903 -27.11 3.36 -25.92
CA GLY A 903 -26.55 3.12 -27.25
C GLY A 903 -25.12 3.67 -27.48
N GLN A 904 -24.68 4.64 -26.69
CA GLN A 904 -23.31 5.17 -26.72
C GLN A 904 -22.33 4.34 -25.86
N ASN A 905 -22.81 3.29 -25.18
CA ASN A 905 -22.01 2.39 -24.32
C ASN A 905 -21.17 3.16 -23.28
N LEU A 906 -21.76 4.19 -22.66
CA LEU A 906 -21.12 4.98 -21.62
C LEU A 906 -20.69 4.10 -20.43
N ASP A 907 -19.58 4.46 -19.77
CA ASP A 907 -19.11 3.74 -18.59
C ASP A 907 -20.14 3.85 -17.44
N PRO A 908 -20.75 2.74 -16.99
CA PRO A 908 -21.72 2.78 -15.90
C PRO A 908 -21.10 3.06 -14.52
N SER A 909 -19.78 3.04 -14.37
CA SER A 909 -19.12 3.41 -13.12
C SER A 909 -19.20 4.91 -12.81
N GLU A 910 -19.39 5.74 -13.85
CA GLU A 910 -19.48 7.18 -13.76
C GLU A 910 -20.89 7.63 -13.32
N PRO A 911 -21.07 8.21 -12.12
CA PRO A 911 -22.39 8.53 -11.58
C PRO A 911 -23.17 9.53 -12.45
N THR A 912 -22.45 10.39 -13.18
CA THR A 912 -23.04 11.41 -14.08
C THR A 912 -23.60 10.83 -15.38
N HIS A 913 -23.37 9.55 -15.64
CA HIS A 913 -24.00 8.78 -16.72
C HIS A 913 -25.36 8.23 -16.31
N TRP A 914 -25.73 8.33 -15.04
CA TRP A 914 -27.04 7.94 -14.54
C TRP A 914 -27.93 9.15 -14.28
N ARG A 915 -29.23 8.94 -14.33
CA ARG A 915 -30.25 9.88 -13.88
C ARG A 915 -31.39 9.16 -13.20
N ALA A 916 -32.23 9.87 -12.46
CA ALA A 916 -33.51 9.33 -12.05
C ALA A 916 -34.42 9.18 -13.29
N SER A 917 -35.30 8.19 -13.28
CA SER A 917 -36.43 8.11 -14.22
C SER A 917 -37.39 9.31 -14.05
N VAL A 918 -38.23 9.56 -15.06
CA VAL A 918 -39.21 10.66 -15.02
C VAL A 918 -40.33 10.41 -14.02
N THR A 919 -40.73 9.15 -13.84
CA THR A 919 -41.83 8.74 -12.97
C THR A 919 -41.36 7.72 -11.92
N PRO A 920 -41.91 7.77 -10.68
CA PRO A 920 -41.74 6.68 -9.73
C PRO A 920 -42.15 5.34 -10.36
N GLY A 921 -41.41 4.27 -10.06
CA GLY A 921 -41.55 2.97 -10.70
C GLY A 921 -40.67 2.76 -11.93
N GLY A 922 -40.05 3.81 -12.48
CA GLY A 922 -39.19 3.67 -13.65
C GLY A 922 -39.94 3.35 -14.94
N THR A 923 -39.21 2.84 -15.94
CA THR A 923 -39.74 2.55 -17.28
C THR A 923 -39.40 1.14 -17.80
N PRO A 924 -39.66 0.08 -17.01
CA PRO A 924 -39.21 -1.27 -17.35
C PRO A 924 -39.73 -1.73 -18.73
N GLY A 925 -38.82 -2.23 -19.55
CA GLY A 925 -39.04 -2.66 -20.93
C GLY A 925 -39.06 -1.53 -21.97
N SER A 926 -38.77 -0.29 -21.59
CA SER A 926 -38.83 0.89 -22.47
C SER A 926 -37.78 1.95 -22.12
N SER A 927 -37.94 3.19 -22.58
CA SER A 927 -37.07 4.30 -22.21
C SER A 927 -37.87 5.60 -22.17
N ASP A 928 -37.62 6.41 -21.15
CA ASP A 928 -38.05 7.82 -21.06
C ASP A 928 -37.02 8.80 -21.65
N GLY A 929 -35.88 8.29 -22.15
CA GLY A 929 -34.83 9.06 -22.79
C GLY A 929 -35.20 9.52 -24.19
N THR A 930 -34.70 10.70 -24.57
CA THR A 930 -34.86 11.29 -25.90
C THR A 930 -33.49 11.62 -26.48
N LEU A 931 -33.34 11.38 -27.78
CA LEU A 931 -32.13 11.72 -28.55
C LEU A 931 -32.44 12.90 -29.47
N LEU A 932 -31.41 13.69 -29.78
CA LEU A 932 -31.50 14.78 -30.74
C LEU A 932 -31.87 14.21 -32.12
N ALA A 933 -32.90 14.80 -32.74
CA ALA A 933 -33.28 14.50 -34.11
C ALA A 933 -32.82 15.64 -35.04
N GLY A 934 -32.17 15.31 -36.16
CA GLY A 934 -31.75 16.29 -37.16
C GLY A 934 -30.34 16.83 -36.95
N ASN A 935 -30.06 18.01 -37.51
CA ASN A 935 -28.74 18.63 -37.45
C ASN A 935 -28.62 19.56 -36.22
N PRO A 936 -27.64 19.35 -35.32
CA PRO A 936 -27.51 20.11 -34.07
C PRO A 936 -27.39 21.64 -34.21
N THR A 937 -27.01 22.12 -35.39
CA THR A 937 -26.80 23.55 -35.66
C THR A 937 -27.97 24.23 -36.37
N ASP A 938 -29.05 23.51 -36.66
CA ASP A 938 -30.23 24.11 -37.27
C ASP A 938 -30.90 25.08 -36.27
N ASP A 939 -31.60 26.09 -36.80
CA ASP A 939 -32.41 27.08 -36.08
C ASP A 939 -33.60 27.37 -37.01
N LEU A 940 -34.56 26.44 -37.00
CA LEU A 940 -35.64 26.38 -37.98
C LEU A 940 -36.71 27.44 -37.74
N ASP A 941 -36.88 27.89 -36.50
CA ASP A 941 -37.82 28.95 -36.15
C ASP A 941 -37.19 30.35 -36.08
N GLY A 942 -35.86 30.44 -36.12
CA GLY A 942 -35.09 31.67 -36.26
C GLY A 942 -34.99 32.50 -34.98
N ASP A 943 -35.17 31.89 -33.80
CA ASP A 943 -35.10 32.55 -32.51
C ASP A 943 -33.66 32.73 -31.98
N GLY A 944 -32.68 32.09 -32.65
CA GLY A 944 -31.26 32.15 -32.34
C GLY A 944 -30.76 31.05 -31.41
N LEU A 945 -31.63 30.12 -30.97
CA LEU A 945 -31.23 28.87 -30.34
C LEU A 945 -31.03 27.81 -31.42
N THR A 946 -29.98 27.00 -31.27
CA THR A 946 -29.78 25.87 -32.18
C THR A 946 -30.56 24.66 -31.68
N ALA A 947 -30.95 23.75 -32.57
CA ALA A 947 -31.64 22.51 -32.27
C ALA A 947 -30.99 21.72 -31.10
N LEU A 948 -29.65 21.70 -31.02
CA LEU A 948 -28.94 21.11 -29.87
C LEU A 948 -29.23 21.82 -28.55
N LEU A 949 -29.17 23.15 -28.54
CA LEU A 949 -29.41 23.93 -27.32
C LEU A 949 -30.87 23.81 -26.91
N GLU A 950 -31.79 23.79 -27.85
CA GLU A 950 -33.21 23.59 -27.58
C GLU A 950 -33.54 22.20 -27.04
N HIS A 951 -32.97 21.15 -27.64
CA HIS A 951 -33.09 19.80 -27.11
C HIS A 951 -32.53 19.71 -25.68
N ALA A 952 -31.41 20.39 -25.41
CA ALA A 952 -30.83 20.48 -24.07
C ALA A 952 -31.73 21.22 -23.07
N LEU A 953 -32.39 22.31 -23.49
CA LEU A 953 -33.21 23.15 -22.62
C LEU A 953 -34.67 22.67 -22.51
N GLY A 954 -35.09 21.76 -23.37
CA GLY A 954 -36.45 21.24 -23.46
C GLY A 954 -37.42 22.14 -24.22
N THR A 955 -36.89 22.95 -25.15
CA THR A 955 -37.68 23.76 -26.08
C THR A 955 -37.79 23.06 -27.44
N SER A 956 -38.35 23.73 -28.44
CA SER A 956 -38.70 23.13 -29.72
C SER A 956 -38.26 24.03 -30.87
N ASP A 957 -37.43 23.47 -31.75
CA ASP A 957 -36.91 24.04 -33.02
C ASP A 957 -37.99 24.32 -34.08
N ASN A 958 -39.23 24.47 -33.67
CA ASN A 958 -40.34 24.85 -34.54
C ASN A 958 -41.26 25.87 -33.85
N ASP A 959 -40.90 26.36 -32.67
CA ASP A 959 -41.71 27.22 -31.83
C ASP A 959 -40.87 28.30 -31.14
N ALA A 960 -40.66 29.40 -31.87
CA ALA A 960 -39.91 30.58 -31.42
C ALA A 960 -40.46 31.25 -30.15
N THR A 961 -41.58 30.77 -29.59
CA THR A 961 -42.10 31.23 -28.30
C THR A 961 -41.47 30.52 -27.10
N GLN A 962 -40.69 29.46 -27.33
CA GLN A 962 -40.05 28.64 -26.31
C GLN A 962 -38.53 28.90 -26.29
N SER A 963 -38.07 29.91 -25.55
CA SER A 963 -36.65 30.32 -25.56
C SER A 963 -35.82 29.76 -24.38
N GLY A 964 -36.40 28.89 -23.57
CA GLY A 964 -35.79 28.38 -22.34
C GLY A 964 -35.73 29.44 -21.24
N SER A 965 -35.95 29.05 -19.98
CA SER A 965 -35.88 29.99 -18.86
C SER A 965 -34.48 29.98 -18.27
N ALA A 966 -33.71 31.05 -18.49
CA ALA A 966 -32.42 31.28 -17.82
C ALA A 966 -32.34 32.70 -17.22
N SER A 967 -31.87 32.81 -15.99
CA SER A 967 -31.73 34.08 -15.29
C SER A 967 -30.53 34.09 -14.35
N ALA A 968 -29.70 35.13 -14.44
CA ALA A 968 -28.70 35.42 -13.43
C ALA A 968 -29.29 36.32 -12.33
N SER A 969 -29.03 35.99 -11.07
CA SER A 969 -29.50 36.77 -9.93
C SER A 969 -28.47 36.78 -8.80
N ARG A 970 -28.68 37.58 -7.75
CA ARG A 970 -27.88 37.50 -6.53
C ARG A 970 -28.75 37.03 -5.37
N MET A 971 -28.20 36.19 -4.52
CA MET A 971 -28.92 35.60 -3.39
C MET A 971 -28.12 35.67 -2.09
N LEU A 972 -28.82 35.80 -0.97
CA LEU A 972 -28.26 35.81 0.37
C LEU A 972 -28.36 34.40 0.96
N ILE A 973 -27.23 33.85 1.41
CA ILE A 973 -27.13 32.58 2.13
C ILE A 973 -26.35 32.86 3.40
N ASP A 974 -26.96 32.62 4.56
CA ASP A 974 -26.38 32.92 5.89
C ASP A 974 -25.81 34.34 6.04
N GLY A 975 -26.46 35.31 5.39
CA GLY A 975 -26.06 36.72 5.41
C GLY A 975 -24.95 37.10 4.42
N ILE A 976 -24.45 36.16 3.62
CA ILE A 976 -23.43 36.38 2.58
C ILE A 976 -24.08 36.41 1.20
N LEU A 977 -23.74 37.40 0.38
CA LEU A 977 -24.28 37.57 -0.98
C LEU A 977 -23.47 36.76 -2.00
N TYR A 978 -24.15 36.00 -2.85
CA TYR A 978 -23.55 35.21 -3.93
C TYR A 978 -24.20 35.54 -5.28
N ASP A 979 -23.41 35.51 -6.36
CA ASP A 979 -23.97 35.51 -7.72
C ASP A 979 -24.46 34.08 -8.04
N SER A 980 -25.64 34.00 -8.64
CA SER A 980 -26.36 32.76 -8.93
C SER A 980 -26.92 32.77 -10.34
N PHE A 981 -27.11 31.58 -10.89
CA PHE A 981 -27.64 31.36 -12.21
C PHE A 981 -28.68 30.23 -12.16
N THR A 982 -29.88 30.54 -12.59
CA THR A 982 -31.00 29.60 -12.67
C THR A 982 -31.28 29.33 -14.14
N TYR A 983 -31.36 28.07 -14.53
CA TYR A 983 -31.70 27.67 -15.90
C TYR A 983 -32.51 26.37 -15.92
N THR A 984 -33.27 26.16 -17.00
CA THR A 984 -34.03 24.93 -17.22
C THR A 984 -33.26 24.00 -18.16
N VAL A 985 -33.28 22.70 -17.88
CA VAL A 985 -32.65 21.66 -18.69
C VAL A 985 -33.58 20.47 -18.82
N LYS A 986 -33.59 19.82 -19.99
CA LYS A 986 -34.31 18.57 -20.24
C LYS A 986 -33.43 17.42 -19.78
N GLU A 987 -33.72 16.89 -18.59
CA GLU A 987 -32.92 15.78 -18.01
C GLU A 987 -33.00 14.51 -18.86
N VAL A 988 -34.08 14.31 -19.60
CA VAL A 988 -34.25 13.17 -20.51
C VAL A 988 -33.59 13.35 -21.87
N ALA A 989 -32.90 14.47 -22.14
CA ALA A 989 -32.04 14.63 -23.32
C ALA A 989 -30.72 13.87 -23.07
N ASP A 990 -30.76 12.56 -23.23
CA ASP A 990 -29.75 11.66 -22.70
C ASP A 990 -28.41 11.74 -23.43
N ASP A 991 -28.41 12.18 -24.69
CA ASP A 991 -27.26 12.38 -25.56
C ASP A 991 -26.63 13.77 -25.41
N VAL A 992 -27.13 14.60 -24.48
CA VAL A 992 -26.62 15.95 -24.26
C VAL A 992 -26.11 16.13 -22.84
N ARG A 993 -25.01 16.88 -22.71
CA ARG A 993 -24.50 17.40 -21.45
C ARG A 993 -24.62 18.92 -21.45
N THR A 994 -25.14 19.48 -20.35
CA THR A 994 -25.14 20.93 -20.11
C THR A 994 -24.07 21.33 -19.12
N LEU A 995 -23.35 22.41 -19.43
CA LEU A 995 -22.34 23.04 -18.58
C LEU A 995 -22.71 24.50 -18.34
N VAL A 996 -22.52 25.00 -17.12
CA VAL A 996 -22.60 26.44 -16.83
C VAL A 996 -21.21 27.03 -16.95
N GLU A 997 -21.09 28.08 -17.76
CA GLU A 997 -19.85 28.84 -17.92
C GLU A 997 -20.02 30.25 -17.37
N THR A 998 -18.99 30.75 -16.68
CA THR A 998 -18.95 32.08 -16.09
C THR A 998 -17.76 32.90 -16.60
N THR A 999 -17.92 34.21 -16.65
CA THR A 999 -16.85 35.14 -17.06
C THR A 999 -17.05 36.51 -16.43
N ILE A 1000 -15.97 37.30 -16.40
CA ILE A 1000 -15.98 38.72 -16.03
C ILE A 1000 -15.78 39.65 -17.23
N ASP A 1001 -15.32 39.12 -18.37
CA ASP A 1001 -14.84 39.92 -19.51
C ASP A 1001 -15.45 39.51 -20.87
N LEU A 1002 -16.30 38.47 -20.90
CA LEU A 1002 -16.91 37.90 -22.11
C LEU A 1002 -15.92 37.22 -23.08
N GLN A 1003 -14.64 37.16 -22.74
CA GLN A 1003 -13.59 36.55 -23.55
C GLN A 1003 -13.14 35.22 -22.95
N ASN A 1004 -12.84 35.21 -21.65
CA ASN A 1004 -12.34 34.06 -20.92
C ASN A 1004 -13.49 33.44 -20.12
N TRP A 1005 -14.01 32.32 -20.59
CA TRP A 1005 -15.10 31.58 -19.96
C TRP A 1005 -14.54 30.40 -19.16
N SER A 1006 -15.00 30.25 -17.92
CA SER A 1006 -14.65 29.15 -16.99
C SER A 1006 -15.87 28.26 -16.76
N ASN A 1007 -15.68 26.95 -16.77
CA ASN A 1007 -16.65 25.94 -16.34
C ASN A 1007 -16.12 25.10 -15.17
N ASP A 1008 -15.18 25.63 -14.39
CA ASP A 1008 -14.57 24.92 -13.26
C ASP A 1008 -15.65 24.49 -12.24
N PRO A 1009 -15.87 23.18 -12.02
CA PRO A 1009 -16.85 22.69 -11.06
C PRO A 1009 -16.58 23.18 -9.64
N ALA A 1010 -15.32 23.47 -9.28
CA ALA A 1010 -14.98 23.99 -7.95
C ALA A 1010 -15.46 25.44 -7.74
N GLU A 1011 -15.72 26.17 -8.83
CA GLU A 1011 -16.27 27.52 -8.77
C GLU A 1011 -17.79 27.54 -8.62
N LEU A 1012 -18.48 26.41 -8.83
CA LEU A 1012 -19.95 26.32 -8.86
C LEU A 1012 -20.50 25.40 -7.78
N VAL A 1013 -21.55 25.85 -7.09
CA VAL A 1013 -22.28 25.06 -6.09
C VAL A 1013 -23.74 24.95 -6.53
N GLU A 1014 -24.21 23.73 -6.79
CA GLU A 1014 -25.62 23.46 -7.07
C GLU A 1014 -26.44 23.59 -5.77
N LEU A 1015 -27.51 24.38 -5.81
CA LEU A 1015 -28.32 24.71 -4.65
C LEU A 1015 -29.66 23.98 -4.66
N VAL A 1016 -30.34 24.00 -5.81
CA VAL A 1016 -31.70 23.49 -5.95
C VAL A 1016 -31.85 22.91 -7.33
N VAL A 1017 -32.44 21.72 -7.39
CA VAL A 1017 -32.97 21.10 -8.61
C VAL A 1017 -34.46 20.86 -8.37
N THR A 1018 -35.30 21.48 -9.18
CA THR A 1018 -36.77 21.32 -9.10
C THR A 1018 -37.27 20.62 -10.36
N SER A 1019 -37.94 19.48 -10.22
CA SER A 1019 -38.60 18.83 -11.36
C SER A 1019 -39.84 19.61 -11.79
N ASN A 1020 -39.99 19.79 -13.11
CA ASN A 1020 -41.15 20.44 -13.70
C ASN A 1020 -42.27 19.44 -14.07
N GLY A 1021 -42.02 18.14 -13.91
CA GLY A 1021 -43.00 17.07 -14.17
C GLY A 1021 -43.19 16.70 -15.65
N ASP A 1022 -42.43 17.32 -16.56
CA ASP A 1022 -42.48 17.10 -18.01
C ASP A 1022 -41.16 16.56 -18.58
N GLY A 1023 -40.27 16.05 -17.71
CA GLY A 1023 -38.91 15.61 -18.07
C GLY A 1023 -37.88 16.74 -18.08
N THR A 1024 -38.28 17.98 -17.81
CA THR A 1024 -37.36 19.10 -17.54
C THR A 1024 -37.21 19.36 -16.04
N VAL A 1025 -36.07 19.94 -15.67
CA VAL A 1025 -35.80 20.43 -14.33
C VAL A 1025 -35.27 21.86 -14.39
N THR A 1026 -35.60 22.64 -13.37
CA THR A 1026 -35.00 23.96 -13.14
C THR A 1026 -33.87 23.83 -12.12
N ARG A 1027 -32.65 24.14 -12.57
CA ARG A 1027 -31.43 24.12 -11.75
C ARG A 1027 -31.07 25.52 -11.31
N THR A 1028 -30.65 25.69 -10.06
CA THR A 1028 -30.03 26.91 -9.56
C THR A 1028 -28.63 26.60 -9.05
N VAL A 1029 -27.63 27.24 -9.65
CA VAL A 1029 -26.24 27.17 -9.22
C VAL A 1029 -25.79 28.54 -8.68
N ARG A 1030 -24.83 28.55 -7.77
CA ARG A 1030 -24.15 29.78 -7.34
C ARG A 1030 -22.66 29.65 -7.50
N LEU A 1031 -21.96 30.79 -7.46
CA LEU A 1031 -20.52 30.77 -7.29
C LEU A 1031 -20.14 30.35 -5.87
N ALA A 1032 -19.03 29.61 -5.75
CA ALA A 1032 -18.44 29.21 -4.47
C ALA A 1032 -17.98 30.44 -3.66
N THR A 1033 -17.53 31.48 -4.35
CA THR A 1033 -17.05 32.74 -3.75
C THR A 1033 -18.16 33.78 -3.60
N PRO A 1034 -18.13 34.59 -2.52
CA PRO A 1034 -19.07 35.69 -2.34
C PRO A 1034 -19.02 36.70 -3.51
N ALA A 1035 -20.17 37.26 -3.85
CA ALA A 1035 -20.29 38.30 -4.86
C ALA A 1035 -19.52 39.56 -4.42
N VAL A 1036 -18.75 40.14 -5.34
CA VAL A 1036 -18.07 41.41 -5.11
C VAL A 1036 -19.00 42.55 -5.50
N VAL A 1037 -19.21 43.49 -4.59
CA VAL A 1037 -20.00 44.70 -4.84
C VAL A 1037 -19.29 45.52 -5.94
N ASP A 1038 -20.04 45.92 -6.97
CA ASP A 1038 -19.58 46.62 -8.19
C ASP A 1038 -18.84 45.80 -9.27
N SER A 1039 -18.75 44.47 -9.15
CA SER A 1039 -18.30 43.62 -10.26
C SER A 1039 -19.45 43.22 -11.20
N ARG A 1040 -19.10 42.98 -12.47
CA ARG A 1040 -20.00 42.36 -13.46
C ARG A 1040 -19.60 40.89 -13.62
N ARG A 1041 -20.59 40.01 -13.56
CA ARG A 1041 -20.44 38.58 -13.82
C ARG A 1041 -21.45 38.19 -14.91
N PHE A 1042 -21.03 37.38 -15.86
CA PHE A 1042 -21.86 36.86 -16.93
C PHE A 1042 -21.89 35.34 -16.84
N PHE A 1043 -23.04 34.76 -17.18
CA PHE A 1043 -23.26 33.32 -17.19
C PHE A 1043 -23.80 32.91 -18.56
N ARG A 1044 -23.47 31.68 -18.99
CA ARG A 1044 -24.12 31.03 -20.14
C ARG A 1044 -24.27 29.54 -19.89
N VAL A 1045 -25.25 28.93 -20.54
CA VAL A 1045 -25.37 27.48 -20.66
C VAL A 1045 -24.67 27.06 -21.95
N LYS A 1046 -23.80 26.06 -21.86
CA LYS A 1046 -23.21 25.38 -23.00
C LYS A 1046 -23.81 23.98 -23.08
N ALA A 1047 -24.32 23.61 -24.25
CA ALA A 1047 -24.78 22.25 -24.55
C ALA A 1047 -23.74 21.55 -25.43
N GLU A 1048 -23.41 20.31 -25.09
CA GLU A 1048 -22.48 19.45 -25.83
C GLU A 1048 -23.13 18.09 -26.06
N LEU A 1049 -23.06 17.58 -27.29
CA LEU A 1049 -23.40 16.18 -27.56
C LEU A 1049 -22.37 15.27 -26.88
N ARG A 1050 -22.85 14.17 -26.28
CA ARG A 1050 -22.03 13.15 -25.61
C ARG A 1050 -21.32 12.24 -26.60
#